data_AF-A0A5M3WSS1-F1
#
_entry.id   AF-A0A5M3WSS1-F1
#
_cell.length_a   1.000
_cell.length_b   1.000
_cell.length_c   1.000
_cell.angle_alpha   90.00
_cell.angle_beta   90.00
_cell.angle_gamma   90.00
#
_symmetry.space_group_name_H-M   'P 1'
#
loop_
_entity.id
_entity.type
_entity.pdbx_description
1 polymer ?
#
loop_
_entity_poly.entity_id
_entity_poly.type
_entity_poly.pdbx_seq_one_letter_code
_entity_poly.pdbx_strand_id
1 'polypeptide(L)'
;MSWWVRVRRELEADELARRRLAAPGRTPGERELAPLPGAARGTGLELGGQVRGELESRFGVDLTRVRVRPHDVRVRRRGALAEAEGTTISFAPGQYAPHTDAGLGLLAHEIAHVALRHPGRSPRRKPSARPYHQEVVEELRASTGARERAVRPILALCEAVAQERAADLPALVAALTRVDVRALREDFPSHRLAEETTARLILLGRAHAAAAFTTWYLRLAPSGPYPRRYYDDAEWHWQEVLAALSDKIDWSDGAASLRVLDALVALFHRLRAEQDGLDVKELAADRARFATEPPPSFGMATKPYVSISMYHDSLTRIARSAFEATQAAFQAVLERAADALATRRDRAPLDALERRIEALGRLKPAAGADSFEINMWTWRKRRGKDVLRQKDFFPSDKRAARRELTLQPYDATEEGLFIVPSMELELSRVMEIRALQLKALKRVYGIETGPGGARTAEARANERALATLGGKGLRLHGDDDWRRFLRAKFEEHLASTGSADAAFQAVVNLLKFYLRAFTTHSPYNIDDFGDDLLKIEFPRTLTGQLVHDCGVYALRIAFMLSLLKDHPRLRGMRLRFAQLPVHIALVITGAPEVATYIAHNDDFHPVSAEEMEAIRTAWAAVDADGRQRRRPAARGAATDDAFFGELAADRFIPATDMPVRVAGIPEPGDRTKLLRLYRKVVGQRLFGPVTEDPKQPEYQFHLRYLKLLDGIRVHYNRALVPYWNRVARPTWQRHKDALRTADPARFAAAAASYLDDAASGETVDGGRHRVWGLYLPLTSEAIDISVAIDNNPAVLAPRVHRVSADRLIKVLGSDTPWWDKEIREHVAEIKAGVFLPPPFPEGDDPLMEVD
;
A
#
# COMPACT_ATOMS: atom_id res chain seq x y z
N MET A 1 5.67 5.79 29.19
CA MET A 1 5.51 5.14 30.53
C MET A 1 6.76 4.30 30.70
N SER A 2 7.51 4.38 31.80
CA SER A 2 8.81 3.68 31.91
C SER A 2 8.65 2.15 31.90
N TRP A 3 9.65 1.42 31.41
CA TRP A 3 9.70 -0.06 31.37
C TRP A 3 9.28 -0.69 32.71
N TRP A 4 9.80 -0.17 33.82
CA TRP A 4 9.42 -0.61 35.17
C TRP A 4 7.92 -0.48 35.47
N VAL A 5 7.22 0.53 34.94
CA VAL A 5 5.76 0.67 35.13
C VAL A 5 5.00 -0.33 34.25
N ARG A 6 5.48 -0.63 33.04
CA ARG A 6 4.88 -1.68 32.19
C ARG A 6 5.13 -3.06 32.76
N VAL A 7 6.37 -3.40 33.11
CA VAL A 7 6.74 -4.67 33.76
C VAL A 7 5.99 -4.84 35.07
N ARG A 8 5.89 -3.80 35.90
CA ARG A 8 5.07 -3.84 37.11
C ARG A 8 3.59 -4.11 36.80
N ARG A 9 3.03 -3.50 35.76
CA ARG A 9 1.63 -3.75 35.35
C ARG A 9 1.40 -5.16 34.83
N GLU A 10 2.31 -5.70 34.02
CA GLU A 10 2.23 -7.09 33.58
C GLU A 10 2.37 -8.05 34.76
N LEU A 11 3.28 -7.78 35.70
CA LEU A 11 3.44 -8.56 36.94
C LEU A 11 2.21 -8.44 37.87
N GLU A 12 1.62 -7.26 37.99
CA GLU A 12 0.39 -7.02 38.76
C GLU A 12 -0.80 -7.73 38.12
N ALA A 13 -0.89 -7.74 36.79
CA ALA A 13 -1.89 -8.48 36.04
C ALA A 13 -1.73 -9.99 36.20
N ASP A 14 -0.50 -10.51 36.03
CA ASP A 14 -0.14 -11.92 36.25
C ASP A 14 -0.50 -12.37 37.68
N GLU A 15 -0.10 -11.59 38.68
CA GLU A 15 -0.32 -11.92 40.09
C GLU A 15 -1.80 -11.86 40.47
N LEU A 16 -2.52 -10.85 39.97
CA LEU A 16 -3.95 -10.75 40.14
C LEU A 16 -4.66 -11.94 39.50
N ALA A 17 -4.33 -12.29 38.26
CA ALA A 17 -4.92 -13.41 37.55
C ALA A 17 -4.67 -14.74 38.27
N ARG A 18 -3.42 -15.03 38.66
CA ARG A 18 -3.07 -16.24 39.42
C ARG A 18 -3.82 -16.32 40.75
N ARG A 19 -3.85 -15.22 41.52
CA ARG A 19 -4.55 -15.19 42.81
C ARG A 19 -6.07 -15.39 42.66
N ARG A 20 -6.69 -14.81 41.62
CA ARG A 20 -8.13 -14.97 41.36
C ARG A 20 -8.50 -16.36 40.83
N LEU A 21 -7.62 -16.99 40.05
CA LEU A 21 -7.82 -18.36 39.58
C LEU A 21 -7.56 -19.41 40.67
N ALA A 22 -6.65 -19.15 41.60
CA ALA A 22 -6.32 -20.05 42.72
C ALA A 22 -7.30 -19.96 43.92
N ALA A 23 -8.12 -18.90 44.01
CA ALA A 23 -9.12 -18.77 45.07
C ALA A 23 -10.24 -19.82 44.92
N PRO A 24 -10.66 -20.51 46.00
CA PRO A 24 -11.72 -21.51 45.93
C PRO A 24 -13.09 -20.86 45.65
N GLY A 25 -13.54 -20.97 44.40
CA GLY A 25 -14.93 -20.77 44.00
C GLY A 25 -15.68 -22.11 43.97
N ARG A 26 -16.99 -22.09 44.20
CA ARG A 26 -17.87 -23.28 44.25
C ARG A 26 -17.60 -24.28 43.10
N THR A 27 -17.64 -25.56 43.46
CA THR A 27 -17.36 -26.80 42.70
C THR A 27 -17.75 -26.83 41.21
N PRO A 28 -16.98 -27.55 40.36
CA PRO A 28 -17.27 -27.72 38.94
C PRO A 28 -18.45 -28.69 38.72
N GLY A 29 -19.53 -28.20 38.12
CA GLY A 29 -20.51 -29.03 37.41
C GLY A 29 -20.03 -29.25 35.97
N GLU A 30 -20.32 -30.44 35.43
CA GLU A 30 -19.94 -30.95 34.11
C GLU A 30 -19.93 -29.89 32.99
N ARG A 31 -18.82 -29.83 32.25
CA ARG A 31 -18.69 -29.02 31.03
C ARG A 31 -19.49 -29.68 29.90
N GLU A 32 -20.77 -29.38 29.82
CA GLU A 32 -21.63 -29.82 28.72
C GLU A 32 -21.47 -28.91 27.49
N LEU A 33 -21.43 -29.51 26.30
CA LEU A 33 -21.33 -28.83 25.00
C LEU A 33 -22.59 -28.02 24.71
N ALA A 34 -22.55 -26.69 24.91
CA ALA A 34 -23.53 -25.79 24.31
C ALA A 34 -23.05 -25.34 22.92
N PRO A 35 -23.91 -25.40 21.88
CA PRO A 35 -23.54 -24.95 20.54
C PRO A 35 -23.27 -23.44 20.54
N LEU A 36 -22.31 -23.03 19.70
CA LEU A 36 -22.03 -21.62 19.39
C LEU A 36 -23.33 -20.87 19.05
N PRO A 37 -23.73 -19.84 19.81
CA PRO A 37 -24.73 -18.89 19.33
C PRO A 37 -24.17 -18.22 18.07
N GLY A 38 -25.00 -18.12 17.04
CA GLY A 38 -24.63 -17.64 15.70
C GLY A 38 -23.76 -16.39 15.68
N ALA A 39 -22.83 -16.37 14.73
CA ALA A 39 -21.86 -15.31 14.49
C ALA A 39 -22.51 -13.91 14.48
N ALA A 40 -22.31 -13.14 15.54
CA ALA A 40 -22.66 -11.73 15.58
C ALA A 40 -21.48 -10.89 15.06
N ARG A 41 -21.79 -10.12 14.02
CA ARG A 41 -20.92 -9.20 13.27
C ARG A 41 -20.23 -8.13 14.16
N GLY A 42 -18.96 -7.85 13.87
CA GLY A 42 -18.34 -6.52 14.00
C GLY A 42 -17.87 -5.97 15.37
N THR A 43 -18.43 -6.40 16.52
CA THR A 43 -18.13 -5.71 17.81
C THR A 43 -17.19 -6.44 18.78
N GLY A 44 -16.68 -7.61 18.39
CA GLY A 44 -16.19 -8.59 19.37
C GLY A 44 -17.37 -9.28 20.06
N LEU A 45 -17.20 -10.56 20.38
CA LEU A 45 -18.20 -11.37 21.04
C LEU A 45 -18.34 -10.91 22.49
N GLU A 46 -19.54 -10.96 23.04
CA GLU A 46 -19.68 -10.89 24.50
C GLU A 46 -18.95 -12.08 25.12
N LEU A 47 -18.35 -11.85 26.29
CA LEU A 47 -17.75 -12.95 27.03
C LEU A 47 -18.85 -13.96 27.39
N GLY A 48 -18.69 -15.22 26.98
CA GLY A 48 -19.74 -16.25 27.11
C GLY A 48 -20.22 -16.39 28.56
N GLY A 49 -21.53 -16.54 28.76
CA GLY A 49 -22.18 -16.37 30.08
C GLY A 49 -21.57 -17.19 31.22
N GLN A 50 -21.15 -18.43 30.97
CA GLN A 50 -20.49 -19.28 31.96
C GLN A 50 -19.08 -18.78 32.34
N VAL A 51 -18.24 -18.50 31.35
CA VAL A 51 -16.87 -17.97 31.53
C VAL A 51 -16.91 -16.57 32.15
N ARG A 52 -17.88 -15.75 31.73
CA ARG A 52 -18.13 -14.42 32.30
C ARG A 52 -18.53 -14.52 33.76
N GLY A 53 -19.53 -15.32 34.11
CA GLY A 53 -19.98 -15.47 35.49
C GLY A 53 -18.89 -16.01 36.42
N GLU A 54 -18.07 -16.96 35.93
CA GLU A 54 -16.92 -17.45 36.66
C GLU A 54 -15.88 -16.34 36.93
N LEU A 55 -15.47 -15.61 35.89
CA LEU A 55 -14.45 -14.56 36.03
C LEU A 55 -14.97 -13.31 36.75
N GLU A 56 -16.25 -12.95 36.62
CA GLU A 56 -16.90 -11.89 37.41
C GLU A 56 -16.90 -12.22 38.90
N SER A 57 -17.24 -13.47 39.26
CA SER A 57 -17.19 -13.96 40.64
C SER A 57 -15.76 -13.93 41.21
N ARG A 58 -14.78 -14.35 40.40
CA ARG A 58 -13.37 -14.40 40.80
C ARG A 58 -12.72 -13.02 40.90
N PHE A 59 -13.01 -12.10 39.97
CA PHE A 59 -12.38 -10.77 39.94
C PHE A 59 -13.17 -9.68 40.68
N GLY A 60 -14.48 -9.87 40.88
CA GLY A 60 -15.35 -8.89 41.55
C GLY A 60 -15.59 -7.64 40.70
N VAL A 61 -15.55 -7.75 39.37
CA VAL A 61 -15.72 -6.66 38.40
C VAL A 61 -16.82 -7.01 37.41
N ASP A 62 -17.54 -6.00 36.92
CA ASP A 62 -18.56 -6.16 35.87
C ASP A 62 -17.87 -6.37 34.50
N LEU A 63 -18.02 -7.56 33.92
CA LEU A 63 -17.45 -7.92 32.62
C LEU A 63 -18.49 -7.86 31.49
N THR A 64 -19.72 -7.37 31.75
CA THR A 64 -20.78 -7.24 30.71
C THR A 64 -20.37 -6.33 29.55
N ARG A 65 -19.48 -5.36 29.82
CA ARG A 65 -18.93 -4.43 28.83
C ARG A 65 -17.68 -4.95 28.12
N VAL A 66 -17.19 -6.13 28.51
CA VAL A 66 -16.03 -6.75 27.86
C VAL A 66 -16.44 -7.34 26.52
N ARG A 67 -15.59 -7.13 25.50
CA ARG A 67 -15.76 -7.66 24.15
C ARG A 67 -14.52 -8.46 23.77
N VAL A 68 -14.70 -9.64 23.21
CA VAL A 68 -13.61 -10.54 22.83
C VAL A 68 -13.50 -10.65 21.31
N ARG A 69 -12.31 -10.44 20.75
CA ARG A 69 -11.98 -10.76 19.36
C ARG A 69 -11.13 -12.04 19.35
N PRO A 70 -11.71 -13.22 19.08
CA PRO A 70 -11.01 -14.50 19.28
C PRO A 70 -9.95 -14.82 18.22
N HIS A 71 -9.99 -14.14 17.06
CA HIS A 71 -9.14 -14.43 15.90
C HIS A 71 -8.62 -13.13 15.25
N ASP A 72 -7.97 -12.28 16.04
CA ASP A 72 -7.38 -11.04 15.53
C ASP A 72 -5.94 -11.29 15.04
N VAL A 73 -5.79 -11.44 13.72
CA VAL A 73 -4.49 -11.65 13.05
C VAL A 73 -3.48 -10.53 13.36
N ARG A 74 -3.94 -9.33 13.73
CA ARG A 74 -3.04 -8.21 14.09
C ARG A 74 -2.31 -8.46 15.40
N VAL A 75 -2.93 -9.20 16.32
CA VAL A 75 -2.33 -9.57 17.61
C VAL A 75 -1.12 -10.48 17.38
N ARG A 76 -1.27 -11.49 16.50
CA ARG A 76 -0.15 -12.36 16.08
C ARG A 76 0.94 -11.57 15.35
N ARG A 77 0.55 -10.66 14.45
CA ARG A 77 1.49 -9.78 13.72
C ARG A 77 2.24 -8.83 14.65
N ARG A 78 1.67 -8.49 15.81
CA ARG A 78 2.33 -7.75 16.90
C ARG A 78 3.15 -8.63 17.85
N GLY A 79 3.19 -9.95 17.64
CA GLY A 79 3.93 -10.90 18.47
C GLY A 79 3.27 -11.19 19.83
N ALA A 80 2.02 -10.80 20.03
CA ALA A 80 1.27 -11.07 21.24
C ALA A 80 0.38 -12.32 21.08
N LEU A 81 0.02 -12.95 22.20
CA LEU A 81 -0.99 -14.01 22.24
C LEU A 81 -2.40 -13.44 22.44
N ALA A 82 -2.50 -12.37 23.24
CA ALA A 82 -3.69 -11.52 23.37
C ALA A 82 -3.28 -10.08 23.74
N GLU A 83 -4.23 -9.15 23.68
CA GLU A 83 -4.09 -7.78 24.17
C GLU A 83 -5.43 -7.20 24.64
N ALA A 84 -5.41 -6.37 25.68
CA ALA A 84 -6.57 -5.62 26.17
C ALA A 84 -6.50 -4.12 25.81
N GLU A 85 -7.41 -3.66 24.96
CA GLU A 85 -7.63 -2.25 24.65
C GLU A 85 -9.02 -1.80 25.12
N GLY A 86 -9.06 -0.94 26.14
CA GLY A 86 -10.31 -0.48 26.72
C GLY A 86 -10.99 -1.62 27.48
N THR A 87 -12.20 -1.95 27.05
CA THR A 87 -12.93 -3.16 27.46
C THR A 87 -12.91 -4.24 26.37
N THR A 88 -12.08 -4.09 25.34
CA THR A 88 -11.97 -5.08 24.26
C THR A 88 -10.69 -5.90 24.43
N ILE A 89 -10.81 -7.22 24.46
CA ILE A 89 -9.68 -8.15 24.49
C ILE A 89 -9.58 -8.82 23.12
N SER A 90 -8.43 -8.76 22.47
CA SER A 90 -8.19 -9.37 21.17
C SER A 90 -7.15 -10.49 21.30
N PHE A 91 -7.40 -11.65 20.70
CA PHE A 91 -6.55 -12.84 20.75
C PHE A 91 -5.96 -13.13 19.38
N ALA A 92 -4.71 -13.56 19.33
CA ALA A 92 -4.13 -14.11 18.12
C ALA A 92 -4.89 -15.40 17.71
N PRO A 93 -4.94 -15.73 16.40
CA PRO A 93 -5.65 -16.92 15.94
C PRO A 93 -5.20 -18.18 16.70
N GLY A 94 -6.17 -18.91 17.26
CA GLY A 94 -5.93 -20.13 18.03
C GLY A 94 -5.61 -19.92 19.52
N GLN A 95 -5.51 -18.67 19.99
CA GLN A 95 -5.20 -18.36 21.39
C GLN A 95 -6.43 -18.20 22.29
N TYR A 96 -7.60 -17.88 21.72
CA TYR A 96 -8.85 -17.85 22.50
C TYR A 96 -9.39 -19.27 22.73
N ALA A 97 -8.96 -19.90 23.83
CA ALA A 97 -9.39 -21.24 24.24
C ALA A 97 -9.83 -21.24 25.72
N PRO A 98 -10.93 -20.56 26.09
CA PRO A 98 -11.31 -20.36 27.50
C PRO A 98 -11.68 -21.66 28.25
N HIS A 99 -11.74 -22.79 27.56
CA HIS A 99 -12.00 -24.12 28.12
C HIS A 99 -10.70 -24.89 28.45
N THR A 100 -9.53 -24.43 28.01
CA THR A 100 -8.23 -25.00 28.39
C THR A 100 -7.63 -24.16 29.52
N ASP A 101 -6.84 -24.79 30.39
CA ASP A 101 -6.21 -24.06 31.50
C ASP A 101 -5.29 -22.94 31.00
N ALA A 102 -4.58 -23.18 29.90
CA ALA A 102 -3.73 -22.19 29.24
C ALA A 102 -4.52 -21.01 28.66
N GLY A 103 -5.64 -21.27 27.96
CA GLY A 103 -6.45 -20.22 27.36
C GLY A 103 -7.32 -19.47 28.37
N LEU A 104 -7.76 -20.13 29.45
CA LEU A 104 -8.42 -19.49 30.59
C LEU A 104 -7.45 -18.59 31.36
N GLY A 105 -6.19 -19.04 31.53
CA GLY A 105 -5.11 -18.24 32.10
C GLY A 105 -4.83 -16.97 31.30
N LEU A 106 -4.72 -17.10 29.97
CA LEU A 106 -4.55 -15.97 29.04
C LEU A 106 -5.70 -14.97 29.13
N LEU A 107 -6.93 -15.47 29.15
CA LEU A 107 -8.11 -14.62 29.29
C LEU A 107 -8.18 -13.91 30.65
N ALA A 108 -7.83 -14.60 31.74
CA ALA A 108 -7.79 -14.02 33.07
C ALA A 108 -6.71 -12.92 33.20
N HIS A 109 -5.56 -13.07 32.52
CA HIS A 109 -4.50 -12.05 32.43
C HIS A 109 -4.99 -10.76 31.77
N GLU A 110 -5.63 -10.88 30.61
CA GLU A 110 -6.18 -9.72 29.91
C GLU A 110 -7.34 -9.08 30.69
N ILE A 111 -8.13 -9.86 31.42
CA ILE A 111 -9.15 -9.34 32.33
C ILE A 111 -8.53 -8.63 33.54
N ALA A 112 -7.38 -9.09 34.04
CA ALA A 112 -6.65 -8.38 35.08
C ALA A 112 -6.23 -6.98 34.59
N HIS A 113 -5.78 -6.85 33.34
CA HIS A 113 -5.53 -5.54 32.70
C HIS A 113 -6.78 -4.66 32.62
N VAL A 114 -7.96 -5.25 32.35
CA VAL A 114 -9.25 -4.53 32.37
C VAL A 114 -9.62 -4.09 33.78
N ALA A 115 -9.45 -4.96 34.78
CA ALA A 115 -9.80 -4.73 36.18
C ALA A 115 -8.88 -3.70 36.87
N LEU A 116 -7.61 -3.61 36.45
CA LEU A 116 -6.60 -2.71 37.03
C LEU A 116 -6.61 -1.28 36.42
N ARG A 117 -7.55 -0.95 35.53
CA ARG A 117 -7.52 0.35 34.81
C ARG A 117 -7.79 1.58 35.69
N HIS A 118 -6.82 2.51 35.69
CA HIS A 118 -7.00 3.97 35.77
C HIS A 118 -6.99 4.61 34.36
N PRO A 119 -7.67 5.74 34.09
CA PRO A 119 -7.83 6.30 32.74
C PRO A 119 -6.50 6.82 32.17
N GLY A 120 -5.91 6.05 31.26
CA GLY A 120 -4.74 6.43 30.46
C GLY A 120 -5.12 7.26 29.24
N ARG A 121 -5.02 8.59 29.37
CA ARG A 121 -4.66 9.47 28.26
C ARG A 121 -3.12 9.48 28.23
N SER A 122 -2.47 8.94 27.21
CA SER A 122 -1.06 9.27 26.96
C SER A 122 -1.00 10.77 26.68
N PRO A 123 -0.41 11.60 27.58
CA PRO A 123 -0.32 13.01 27.31
C PRO A 123 0.68 13.16 26.16
N ARG A 124 0.26 13.85 25.08
CA ARG A 124 1.20 14.49 24.17
C ARG A 124 2.26 15.19 25.02
N ARG A 125 3.53 14.79 24.88
CA ARG A 125 4.66 15.41 25.59
C ARG A 125 4.64 16.91 25.27
N LYS A 126 4.22 17.73 26.24
CA LYS A 126 4.53 19.15 26.20
C LYS A 126 6.06 19.26 26.37
N PRO A 127 6.76 20.10 25.58
CA PRO A 127 8.14 20.40 25.88
C PRO A 127 8.22 20.94 27.31
N SER A 128 9.03 20.30 28.16
CA SER A 128 9.35 20.89 29.46
C SER A 128 10.19 22.13 29.22
N ALA A 129 9.91 23.23 29.91
CA ALA A 129 10.80 24.40 29.93
C ALA A 129 12.19 24.09 30.54
N ARG A 130 12.37 22.91 31.14
CA ARG A 130 13.65 22.43 31.69
C ARG A 130 14.49 21.76 30.60
N PRO A 131 15.84 21.95 30.59
CA PRO A 131 16.76 21.21 29.74
C PRO A 131 16.58 19.70 29.86
N TYR A 132 16.74 18.94 28.76
CA TYR A 132 16.51 17.49 28.78
C TYR A 132 17.52 16.72 29.67
N HIS A 133 18.68 17.32 29.93
CA HIS A 133 19.75 16.77 30.76
C HIS A 133 19.76 17.30 32.20
N GLN A 134 18.63 17.87 32.65
CA GLN A 134 18.50 18.42 34.00
C GLN A 134 18.88 17.41 35.10
N GLU A 135 18.58 16.12 34.92
CA GLU A 135 18.96 15.08 35.88
C GLU A 135 20.48 14.96 36.05
N VAL A 136 21.25 15.25 34.99
CA VAL A 136 22.73 15.20 35.03
C VAL A 136 23.28 16.36 35.83
N VAL A 137 22.65 17.55 35.71
CA VAL A 137 23.01 18.73 36.49
C VAL A 137 22.74 18.50 37.97
N GLU A 138 21.58 17.89 38.28
CA GLU A 138 21.19 17.56 39.65
C GLU A 138 22.11 16.48 40.25
N GLU A 139 22.41 15.44 39.49
CA GLU A 139 23.34 14.39 39.87
C GLU A 139 24.75 14.95 40.12
N LEU A 140 25.25 15.83 39.24
CA LEU A 140 26.57 16.44 39.40
C LEU A 140 26.65 17.27 40.69
N ARG A 141 25.61 18.04 41.01
CA ARG A 141 25.52 18.83 42.25
C ARG A 141 25.50 17.95 43.51
N ALA A 142 24.93 16.75 43.41
CA ALA A 142 24.86 15.79 44.51
C ALA A 142 26.10 14.88 44.62
N SER A 143 27.02 14.93 43.66
CA SER A 143 28.16 14.02 43.55
C SER A 143 29.46 14.67 44.04
N THR A 144 30.34 13.85 44.63
CA THR A 144 31.72 14.26 44.99
C THR A 144 32.72 13.17 44.57
N GLY A 145 34.00 13.53 44.49
CA GLY A 145 35.09 12.56 44.30
C GLY A 145 34.99 11.76 42.99
N ALA A 146 34.96 10.43 43.09
CA ALA A 146 34.92 9.55 41.92
C ALA A 146 33.61 9.66 41.11
N ARG A 147 32.47 9.82 41.78
CA ARG A 147 31.16 9.97 41.14
C ARG A 147 31.07 11.27 40.36
N GLU A 148 31.57 12.37 40.92
CA GLU A 148 31.63 13.67 40.22
C GLU A 148 32.45 13.57 38.92
N ARG A 149 33.63 12.92 38.97
CA ARG A 149 34.46 12.69 37.78
C ARG A 149 33.77 11.83 36.72
N ALA A 150 32.91 10.89 37.13
CA ALA A 150 32.15 10.04 36.22
C ALA A 150 30.94 10.77 35.59
N VAL A 151 30.32 11.72 36.31
CA VAL A 151 29.16 12.48 35.82
C VAL A 151 29.57 13.61 34.85
N ARG A 152 30.74 14.23 35.03
CA ARG A 152 31.21 15.34 34.18
C ARG A 152 31.23 15.02 32.67
N PRO A 153 31.76 13.87 32.20
CA PRO A 153 31.70 13.51 30.77
C PRO A 153 30.27 13.34 30.24
N ILE A 154 29.33 12.85 31.06
CA ILE A 154 27.91 12.73 30.69
C ILE A 154 27.33 14.13 30.48
N LEU A 155 27.60 15.07 31.39
CA LEU A 155 27.14 16.46 31.26
C LEU A 155 27.70 17.12 30.00
N ALA A 156 29.02 17.02 29.76
CA ALA A 156 29.67 17.62 28.61
C ALA A 156 29.08 17.10 27.28
N LEU A 157 28.80 15.80 27.19
CA LEU A 157 28.10 15.21 26.05
C LEU A 157 26.69 15.79 25.91
N CYS A 158 25.89 15.77 26.97
CA CYS A 158 24.51 16.23 26.94
C CYS A 158 24.38 17.73 26.60
N GLU A 159 25.31 18.57 27.08
CA GLU A 159 25.38 19.99 26.72
C GLU A 159 25.76 20.18 25.25
N ALA A 160 26.74 19.44 24.75
CA ALA A 160 27.12 19.48 23.33
C ALA A 160 25.97 19.04 22.42
N VAL A 161 25.23 18.01 22.81
CA VAL A 161 24.03 17.55 22.12
C VAL A 161 22.92 18.59 22.18
N ALA A 162 22.70 19.23 23.34
CA ALA A 162 21.69 20.29 23.49
C ALA A 162 22.01 21.52 22.64
N GLN A 163 23.29 21.83 22.45
CA GLN A 163 23.81 22.97 21.69
C GLN A 163 24.09 22.62 20.22
N GLU A 164 23.76 21.40 19.78
CA GLU A 164 23.99 20.91 18.42
C GLU A 164 25.46 21.02 17.93
N ARG A 165 26.43 20.91 18.85
CA ARG A 165 27.88 20.95 18.56
C ARG A 165 28.36 19.65 17.92
N ALA A 166 27.89 19.36 16.72
CA ALA A 166 28.05 18.06 16.07
C ALA A 166 29.51 17.63 15.82
N ALA A 167 30.45 18.58 15.72
CA ALA A 167 31.87 18.29 15.55
C ALA A 167 32.52 17.70 16.80
N ASP A 168 32.03 18.06 17.99
CA ASP A 168 32.63 17.68 19.28
C ASP A 168 32.15 16.29 19.74
N LEU A 169 30.97 15.87 19.27
CA LEU A 169 30.28 14.66 19.73
C LEU A 169 31.11 13.38 19.64
N PRO A 170 31.86 13.09 18.55
CA PRO A 170 32.66 11.87 18.48
C PRO A 170 33.72 11.79 19.59
N ALA A 171 34.40 12.91 19.88
CA ALA A 171 35.41 12.97 20.93
C ALA A 171 34.80 12.85 22.32
N LEU A 172 33.65 13.51 22.56
CA LEU A 172 32.94 13.45 23.83
C LEU A 172 32.39 12.06 24.13
N VAL A 173 31.84 11.36 23.12
CA VAL A 173 31.41 9.97 23.27
C VAL A 173 32.61 9.06 23.52
N ALA A 174 33.73 9.24 22.81
CA ALA A 174 34.95 8.45 23.05
C ALA A 174 35.54 8.67 24.45
N ALA A 175 35.40 9.87 25.03
CA ALA A 175 35.76 10.13 26.41
C ALA A 175 34.80 9.45 27.39
N LEU A 176 33.49 9.49 27.10
CA LEU A 176 32.46 8.85 27.91
C LEU A 176 32.62 7.33 27.99
N THR A 177 32.99 6.66 26.89
CA THR A 177 33.17 5.20 26.90
C THR A 177 34.31 4.71 27.80
N ARG A 178 35.16 5.62 28.30
CA ARG A 178 36.24 5.34 29.26
C ARG A 178 35.83 5.59 30.73
N VAL A 179 34.63 6.11 30.99
CA VAL A 179 34.12 6.34 32.35
C VAL A 179 33.93 4.99 33.04
N ASP A 180 34.48 4.87 34.25
CA ASP A 180 34.23 3.71 35.12
C ASP A 180 32.77 3.73 35.59
N VAL A 181 31.99 2.82 35.02
CA VAL A 181 30.56 2.67 35.25
C VAL A 181 30.22 2.38 36.70
N ARG A 182 31.15 1.77 37.46
CA ARG A 182 30.97 1.43 38.88
C ARG A 182 30.93 2.65 39.79
N ALA A 183 31.39 3.80 39.31
CA ALA A 183 31.33 5.06 40.03
C ALA A 183 29.97 5.76 39.92
N LEU A 184 29.08 5.27 39.05
CA LEU A 184 27.72 5.81 38.86
C LEU A 184 26.71 5.08 39.74
N ARG A 185 25.59 5.75 40.01
CA ARG A 185 24.43 5.14 40.69
C ARG A 185 23.70 4.21 39.72
N GLU A 186 23.11 3.15 40.24
CA GLU A 186 22.47 2.09 39.43
C GLU A 186 21.38 2.58 38.46
N ASP A 187 20.58 3.57 38.86
CA ASP A 187 19.52 4.16 38.03
C ASP A 187 19.95 5.45 37.29
N PHE A 188 21.26 5.70 37.19
CA PHE A 188 21.81 6.89 36.53
C PHE A 188 22.87 6.55 35.47
N PRO A 189 22.79 7.13 34.25
CA PRO A 189 21.73 8.01 33.74
C PRO A 189 20.42 7.26 33.50
N SER A 190 19.30 7.97 33.51
CA SER A 190 18.00 7.33 33.29
C SER A 190 17.85 6.84 31.84
N HIS A 191 17.00 5.82 31.63
CA HIS A 191 16.62 5.36 30.29
C HIS A 191 16.16 6.51 29.41
N ARG A 192 15.36 7.43 29.95
CA ARG A 192 14.85 8.59 29.23
C ARG A 192 15.97 9.51 28.73
N LEU A 193 16.99 9.77 29.55
CA LEU A 193 18.13 10.58 29.12
C LEU A 193 18.92 9.86 28.03
N ALA A 194 19.13 8.55 28.19
CA ALA A 194 19.85 7.75 27.21
C ALA A 194 19.13 7.72 25.86
N GLU A 195 17.83 7.40 25.85
CA GLU A 195 16.98 7.38 24.65
C GLU A 195 16.99 8.73 23.91
N GLU A 196 16.78 9.84 24.63
CA GLU A 196 16.78 11.19 24.05
C GLU A 196 18.19 11.57 23.53
N THR A 197 19.26 11.20 24.24
CA THR A 197 20.63 11.44 23.80
C THR A 197 20.94 10.65 22.54
N THR A 198 20.62 9.36 22.50
CA THR A 198 20.77 8.50 21.31
C THR A 198 20.00 9.09 20.12
N ALA A 199 18.72 9.43 20.29
CA ALA A 199 17.91 9.99 19.22
C ALA A 199 18.51 11.31 18.68
N ARG A 200 18.98 12.20 19.55
CA ARG A 200 19.62 13.46 19.14
C ARG A 200 20.96 13.25 18.45
N LEU A 201 21.78 12.31 18.91
CA LEU A 201 23.03 11.95 18.22
C LEU A 201 22.76 11.46 16.79
N ILE A 202 21.73 10.63 16.61
CA ILE A 202 21.34 10.15 15.28
C ILE A 202 20.84 11.32 14.40
N LEU A 203 20.01 12.22 14.93
CA LEU A 203 19.52 13.41 14.22
C LEU A 203 20.63 14.37 13.77
N LEU A 204 21.71 14.45 14.54
CA LEU A 204 22.89 15.26 14.21
C LEU A 204 23.84 14.54 13.23
N GLY A 205 23.41 13.43 12.61
CA GLY A 205 24.21 12.65 11.68
C GLY A 205 25.41 11.97 12.36
N ARG A 206 25.27 11.58 13.63
CA ARG A 206 26.30 10.91 14.43
C ARG A 206 25.86 9.51 14.86
N ALA A 207 25.33 8.72 13.92
CA ALA A 207 24.86 7.36 14.18
C ALA A 207 25.94 6.44 14.79
N HIS A 208 27.21 6.56 14.37
CA HIS A 208 28.32 5.81 14.98
C HIS A 208 28.63 6.24 16.42
N ALA A 209 28.47 7.53 16.75
CA ALA A 209 28.62 8.01 18.12
C ALA A 209 27.43 7.58 18.98
N ALA A 210 26.21 7.64 18.43
CA ALA A 210 25.00 7.11 19.06
C ALA A 210 25.17 5.62 19.39
N ALA A 211 25.69 4.85 18.43
CA ALA A 211 26.02 3.45 18.58
C ALA A 211 26.97 3.17 19.76
N ALA A 212 28.09 3.89 19.83
CA ALA A 212 29.06 3.75 20.92
C ALA A 212 28.48 4.18 22.28
N PHE A 213 27.68 5.25 22.30
CA PHE A 213 26.96 5.70 23.48
C PHE A 213 25.97 4.65 23.98
N THR A 214 25.12 4.10 23.11
CA THR A 214 24.17 3.03 23.47
C THR A 214 24.89 1.80 24.01
N THR A 215 25.98 1.36 23.38
CA THR A 215 26.77 0.23 23.88
C THR A 215 27.37 0.50 25.25
N TRP A 216 27.85 1.72 25.52
CA TRP A 216 28.32 2.10 26.85
C TRP A 216 27.18 2.13 27.86
N TYR A 217 26.05 2.73 27.50
CA TYR A 217 24.86 2.83 28.35
C TYR A 217 24.32 1.45 28.76
N LEU A 218 24.18 0.54 27.81
CA LEU A 218 23.71 -0.84 28.08
C LEU A 218 24.70 -1.67 28.91
N ARG A 219 25.93 -1.18 29.14
CA ARG A 219 26.92 -1.79 30.07
C ARG A 219 26.84 -1.25 31.50
N LEU A 220 26.05 -0.20 31.77
CA LEU A 220 25.98 0.45 33.09
C LEU A 220 25.30 -0.40 34.17
N ALA A 221 24.59 -1.47 33.83
CA ALA A 221 24.06 -2.41 34.82
C ALA A 221 25.19 -3.26 35.43
N PRO A 222 25.48 -3.21 36.76
CA PRO A 222 24.60 -3.80 37.80
C PRO A 222 24.65 -3.25 39.27
N SER A 223 23.56 -3.35 40.06
CA SER A 223 23.62 -3.73 41.50
C SER A 223 22.29 -4.25 42.10
N GLY A 224 21.96 -5.54 41.90
CA GLY A 224 20.86 -6.21 42.61
C GLY A 224 20.87 -7.74 42.44
N PRO A 225 20.02 -8.51 43.15
CA PRO A 225 20.05 -9.99 43.18
C PRO A 225 19.63 -10.69 41.87
N TYR A 226 19.47 -9.96 40.76
CA TYR A 226 19.02 -10.48 39.47
C TYR A 226 20.14 -10.38 38.41
N PRO A 227 20.50 -11.48 37.70
CA PRO A 227 21.58 -11.47 36.69
C PRO A 227 21.16 -10.79 35.37
N ARG A 228 22.17 -10.28 34.64
CA ARG A 228 22.17 -9.47 33.39
C ARG A 228 21.01 -9.74 32.41
N ARG A 229 20.46 -8.70 31.77
CA ARG A 229 19.46 -8.83 30.70
C ARG A 229 19.62 -7.81 29.56
N TYR A 230 20.77 -7.85 28.87
CA TYR A 230 21.11 -6.94 27.75
C TYR A 230 19.98 -6.80 26.71
N TYR A 231 19.33 -7.91 26.34
CA TYR A 231 18.28 -7.92 25.30
C TYR A 231 17.00 -7.17 25.70
N ASP A 232 16.60 -7.24 26.98
CA ASP A 232 15.39 -6.54 27.48
C ASP A 232 15.57 -5.02 27.37
N ASP A 233 16.70 -4.51 27.87
CA ASP A 233 17.01 -3.08 27.87
C ASP A 233 17.28 -2.55 26.46
N ALA A 234 17.95 -3.34 25.62
CA ALA A 234 18.25 -2.98 24.25
C ALA A 234 16.97 -2.90 23.39
N GLU A 235 16.06 -3.87 23.51
CA GLU A 235 14.77 -3.83 22.81
C GLU A 235 14.01 -2.54 23.14
N TRP A 236 13.87 -2.25 24.44
CA TRP A 236 13.16 -1.06 24.91
C TRP A 236 13.82 0.24 24.41
N HIS A 237 15.14 0.33 24.55
CA HIS A 237 15.91 1.49 24.11
C HIS A 237 15.66 1.80 22.63
N TRP A 238 15.68 0.79 21.77
CA TRP A 238 15.44 0.98 20.34
C TRP A 238 14.00 1.39 20.02
N GLN A 239 13.01 0.87 20.73
CA GLN A 239 11.61 1.28 20.57
C GLN A 239 11.40 2.76 20.92
N GLU A 240 11.97 3.21 22.04
CA GLU A 240 11.83 4.61 22.48
C GLU A 240 12.66 5.57 21.62
N VAL A 241 13.83 5.16 21.12
CA VAL A 241 14.60 5.93 20.12
C VAL A 241 13.79 6.10 18.83
N LEU A 242 13.17 5.03 18.32
CA LEU A 242 12.27 5.11 17.17
C LEU A 242 11.11 6.08 17.41
N ALA A 243 10.45 5.98 18.57
CA ALA A 243 9.35 6.88 18.94
C ALA A 243 9.82 8.34 19.01
N ALA A 244 10.97 8.60 19.63
CA ALA A 244 11.55 9.94 19.77
C ALA A 244 11.95 10.57 18.43
N LEU A 245 12.42 9.77 17.45
CA LEU A 245 12.67 10.22 16.09
C LEU A 245 11.36 10.49 15.33
N SER A 246 10.41 9.55 15.41
CA SER A 246 9.12 9.64 14.72
C SER A 246 8.30 10.85 15.18
N ASP A 247 8.34 11.17 16.48
CA ASP A 247 7.67 12.35 17.07
C ASP A 247 8.20 13.69 16.54
N LYS A 248 9.38 13.70 15.90
CA LYS A 248 10.00 14.92 15.33
C LYS A 248 9.66 15.15 13.87
N ILE A 249 8.90 14.26 13.23
CA ILE A 249 8.41 14.48 11.87
C ILE A 249 7.51 15.72 11.86
N ASP A 250 7.97 16.78 11.20
CA ASP A 250 7.26 18.04 11.06
C ASP A 250 6.70 18.19 9.63
N TRP A 251 5.39 17.99 9.50
CA TRP A 251 4.67 18.09 8.23
C TRP A 251 4.65 19.51 7.63
N SER A 252 4.99 20.51 8.43
CA SER A 252 5.08 21.91 7.99
C SER A 252 6.49 22.35 7.59
N ASP A 253 7.52 21.62 8.04
CA ASP A 253 8.93 21.90 7.75
C ASP A 253 9.60 20.70 7.05
N GLY A 254 9.73 20.79 5.74
CA GLY A 254 10.36 19.77 4.91
C GLY A 254 11.85 19.59 5.21
N ALA A 255 12.56 20.63 5.63
CA ALA A 255 13.99 20.52 5.97
C ALA A 255 14.17 19.80 7.31
N ALA A 256 13.31 20.05 8.29
CA ALA A 256 13.28 19.30 9.55
C ALA A 256 12.93 17.83 9.31
N SER A 257 11.87 17.55 8.54
CA SER A 257 11.46 16.18 8.20
C SER A 257 12.51 15.42 7.38
N LEU A 258 13.29 16.11 6.53
CA LEU A 258 14.41 15.49 5.82
C LEU A 258 15.52 15.03 6.77
N ARG A 259 15.84 15.80 7.82
CA ARG A 259 16.79 15.37 8.87
C ARG A 259 16.27 14.17 9.65
N VAL A 260 14.96 14.12 9.91
CA VAL A 260 14.33 12.97 10.57
C VAL A 260 14.33 11.74 9.67
N LEU A 261 14.11 11.90 8.36
CA LEU A 261 14.26 10.83 7.37
C LEU A 261 15.67 10.24 7.43
N ASP A 262 16.70 11.08 7.33
CA ASP A 262 18.11 10.64 7.41
C ASP A 262 18.39 9.89 8.73
N ALA A 263 17.81 10.36 9.84
CA ALA A 263 17.94 9.73 11.14
C ALA A 263 17.24 8.35 11.24
N LEU A 264 16.03 8.23 10.70
CA LEU A 264 15.27 6.97 10.68
C LEU A 264 15.92 5.93 9.78
N VAL A 265 16.50 6.35 8.65
CA VAL A 265 17.30 5.48 7.78
C VAL A 265 18.55 4.98 8.53
N ALA A 266 19.25 5.86 9.23
CA ALA A 266 20.40 5.47 10.04
C ALA A 266 20.02 4.50 11.18
N LEU A 267 18.85 4.70 11.82
CA LEU A 267 18.32 3.77 12.82
C LEU A 267 17.99 2.41 12.18
N PHE A 268 17.34 2.38 11.03
CA PHE A 268 17.03 1.14 10.30
C PHE A 268 18.29 0.32 10.04
N HIS A 269 19.34 0.96 9.50
CA HIS A 269 20.63 0.30 9.29
C HIS A 269 21.26 -0.20 10.60
N ARG A 270 21.15 0.57 11.69
CA ARG A 270 21.66 0.15 12.99
C ARG A 270 20.93 -1.09 13.52
N LEU A 271 19.61 -1.15 13.38
CA LEU A 271 18.81 -2.30 13.83
C LEU A 271 19.14 -3.56 13.04
N ARG A 272 19.35 -3.43 11.72
CA ARG A 272 19.84 -4.53 10.87
C ARG A 272 21.24 -4.97 11.27
N ALA A 273 22.17 -4.04 11.48
CA ALA A 273 23.52 -4.38 11.91
C ALA A 273 23.56 -5.06 13.30
N GLU A 274 22.67 -4.64 14.22
CA GLU A 274 22.50 -5.30 15.53
C GLU A 274 21.97 -6.73 15.35
N GLN A 275 20.99 -6.91 14.46
CA GLN A 275 20.39 -8.21 14.14
C GLN A 275 21.41 -9.16 13.52
N ASP A 276 22.16 -8.69 12.52
CA ASP A 276 23.20 -9.45 11.82
C ASP A 276 24.39 -9.79 12.74
N GLY A 277 24.59 -9.00 13.80
CA GLY A 277 25.63 -9.20 14.80
C GLY A 277 25.31 -10.24 15.88
N LEU A 278 24.10 -10.80 15.90
CA LEU A 278 23.72 -11.85 16.85
C LEU A 278 24.39 -13.19 16.49
N ASP A 279 24.78 -13.97 17.52
CA ASP A 279 25.42 -15.26 17.29
C ASP A 279 24.43 -16.25 16.67
N VAL A 280 24.72 -16.67 15.44
CA VAL A 280 23.85 -17.55 14.63
C VAL A 280 23.68 -18.93 15.27
N LYS A 281 24.70 -19.45 15.97
CA LYS A 281 24.64 -20.76 16.63
C LYS A 281 23.78 -20.69 17.88
N GLU A 282 23.94 -19.66 18.70
CA GLU A 282 23.07 -19.41 19.85
C GLU A 282 21.63 -19.19 19.42
N LEU A 283 21.40 -18.43 18.35
CA LEU A 283 20.08 -18.21 17.77
C LEU A 283 19.41 -19.53 17.34
N ALA A 284 20.13 -20.39 16.62
CA ALA A 284 19.61 -21.69 16.18
C ALA A 284 19.30 -22.62 17.36
N ALA A 285 20.19 -22.67 18.36
CA ALA A 285 19.98 -23.47 19.57
C ALA A 285 18.78 -22.97 20.38
N ASP A 286 18.61 -21.66 20.51
CA ASP A 286 17.51 -21.02 21.23
C ASP A 286 16.16 -21.27 20.54
N ARG A 287 16.12 -21.18 19.19
CA ARG A 287 14.92 -21.55 18.40
C ARG A 287 14.59 -23.03 18.52
N ALA A 288 15.59 -23.92 18.50
CA ALA A 288 15.38 -25.36 18.68
C ALA A 288 14.79 -25.69 20.06
N ARG A 289 15.26 -25.01 21.12
CA ARG A 289 14.70 -25.14 22.47
C ARG A 289 13.20 -24.81 22.49
N PHE A 290 12.81 -23.68 21.89
CA PHE A 290 11.39 -23.25 21.83
C PHE A 290 10.50 -24.10 20.91
N ALA A 291 11.08 -24.93 20.04
CA ALA A 291 10.31 -25.89 19.24
C ALA A 291 9.87 -27.11 20.07
N THR A 292 10.60 -27.45 21.13
CA THR A 292 10.32 -28.61 22.00
C THR A 292 9.72 -28.24 23.35
N GLU A 293 9.98 -27.02 23.82
CA GLU A 293 9.41 -26.46 25.04
C GLU A 293 8.58 -25.23 24.65
N PRO A 294 7.23 -25.25 24.76
CA PRO A 294 6.46 -24.04 24.51
C PRO A 294 6.97 -22.92 25.45
N PRO A 295 7.02 -21.66 24.99
CA PRO A 295 7.35 -20.54 25.87
C PRO A 295 6.42 -20.60 27.08
N PRO A 296 6.92 -20.37 28.32
CA PRO A 296 6.15 -20.60 29.54
C PRO A 296 4.77 -19.94 29.43
N SER A 297 3.74 -20.78 29.47
CA SER A 297 2.33 -20.38 29.48
C SER A 297 2.05 -19.54 30.72
N PHE A 298 1.50 -18.34 30.57
CA PHE A 298 1.04 -17.44 31.63
C PHE A 298 1.88 -17.39 32.91
N GLY A 299 2.66 -16.32 33.02
CA GLY A 299 3.28 -15.90 34.27
C GLY A 299 4.78 -16.09 34.27
N MET A 300 5.47 -14.97 34.42
CA MET A 300 6.90 -14.81 34.64
C MET A 300 7.45 -15.66 35.82
N ALA A 301 7.63 -16.96 35.64
CA ALA A 301 8.35 -17.84 36.54
C ALA A 301 8.91 -19.02 35.72
N THR A 302 9.99 -18.87 34.95
CA THR A 302 11.36 -18.90 35.47
C THR A 302 12.35 -18.70 34.28
N LYS A 303 13.23 -17.67 34.32
CA LYS A 303 14.39 -17.37 33.40
C LYS A 303 14.05 -16.92 31.95
N PRO A 304 14.99 -16.19 31.27
CA PRO A 304 14.89 -14.76 30.85
C PRO A 304 13.70 -14.37 29.92
N TYR A 305 13.24 -13.11 30.01
CA TYR A 305 12.06 -12.59 29.29
C TYR A 305 12.24 -12.42 27.78
N VAL A 306 13.37 -11.89 27.33
CA VAL A 306 13.73 -11.82 25.91
C VAL A 306 15.00 -12.65 25.70
N SER A 307 14.85 -13.81 25.06
CA SER A 307 15.99 -14.62 24.61
C SER A 307 16.63 -14.02 23.35
N ILE A 308 17.77 -14.57 22.90
CA ILE A 308 18.41 -14.12 21.66
C ILE A 308 17.48 -14.26 20.43
N SER A 309 16.66 -15.32 20.35
CA SER A 309 15.70 -15.47 19.25
C SER A 309 14.52 -14.50 19.34
N MET A 310 14.03 -14.21 20.54
CA MET A 310 13.00 -13.18 20.75
C MET A 310 13.52 -11.78 20.44
N TYR A 311 14.76 -11.47 20.84
CA TYR A 311 15.40 -10.19 20.54
C TYR A 311 15.62 -10.01 19.04
N HIS A 312 16.10 -11.05 18.36
CA HIS A 312 16.20 -11.08 16.90
C HIS A 312 14.85 -10.75 16.24
N ASP A 313 13.76 -11.36 16.71
CA ASP A 313 12.43 -11.14 16.15
C ASP A 313 11.88 -9.73 16.50
N SER A 314 12.20 -9.21 17.69
CA SER A 314 11.94 -7.83 18.08
C SER A 314 12.71 -6.83 17.21
N LEU A 315 13.99 -7.06 16.90
CA LEU A 315 14.77 -6.21 15.99
C LEU A 315 14.16 -6.19 14.59
N THR A 316 13.69 -7.33 14.07
CA THR A 316 12.93 -7.38 12.80
C THR A 316 11.72 -6.45 12.85
N ARG A 317 10.91 -6.55 13.91
CA ARG A 317 9.69 -5.74 14.09
C ARG A 317 10.00 -4.24 14.24
N ILE A 318 11.03 -3.88 15.01
CA ILE A 318 11.43 -2.49 15.19
C ILE A 318 12.01 -1.94 13.88
N ALA A 319 12.80 -2.72 13.13
CA ALA A 319 13.31 -2.33 11.83
C ALA A 319 12.18 -2.09 10.83
N ARG A 320 11.18 -2.98 10.78
CA ARG A 320 9.96 -2.76 9.98
C ARG A 320 9.27 -1.45 10.36
N SER A 321 9.07 -1.19 11.66
CA SER A 321 8.44 0.03 12.16
C SER A 321 9.28 1.29 11.84
N ALA A 322 10.61 1.18 11.90
CA ALA A 322 11.52 2.25 11.52
C ALA A 322 11.41 2.57 10.02
N PHE A 323 11.33 1.54 9.17
CA PHE A 323 11.08 1.73 7.76
C PHE A 323 9.71 2.38 7.50
N GLU A 324 8.64 1.92 8.13
CA GLU A 324 7.31 2.55 8.02
C GLU A 324 7.37 4.04 8.42
N ALA A 325 8.11 4.38 9.49
CA ALA A 325 8.34 5.77 9.88
C ALA A 325 9.13 6.58 8.84
N THR A 326 10.08 5.98 8.12
CA THR A 326 10.77 6.65 6.99
C THR A 326 9.77 7.10 5.94
N GLN A 327 8.70 6.34 5.71
CA GLN A 327 7.68 6.68 4.70
C GLN A 327 6.87 7.91 5.10
N ALA A 328 6.58 8.09 6.39
CA ALA A 328 5.93 9.30 6.89
C ALA A 328 6.83 10.54 6.75
N ALA A 329 8.10 10.43 7.13
CA ALA A 329 9.06 11.51 6.95
C ALA A 329 9.25 11.85 5.46
N PHE A 330 9.40 10.84 4.61
CA PHE A 330 9.48 10.99 3.16
C PHE A 330 8.26 11.72 2.61
N GLN A 331 7.06 11.30 2.99
CA GLN A 331 5.81 11.90 2.53
C GLN A 331 5.70 13.37 2.95
N ALA A 332 6.09 13.72 4.18
CA ALA A 332 6.12 15.10 4.63
C ALA A 332 7.02 15.97 3.76
N VAL A 333 8.23 15.51 3.42
CA VAL A 333 9.14 16.24 2.52
C VAL A 333 8.59 16.30 1.09
N LEU A 334 8.00 15.21 0.58
CA LEU A 334 7.45 15.12 -0.77
C LEU A 334 6.33 16.15 -0.98
N GLU A 335 5.45 16.33 0.00
CA GLU A 335 4.41 17.34 -0.04
C GLU A 335 4.97 18.77 -0.08
N ARG A 336 6.00 19.06 0.74
CA ARG A 336 6.65 20.37 0.71
C ARG A 336 7.38 20.60 -0.61
N ALA A 337 7.98 19.55 -1.18
CA ALA A 337 8.61 19.59 -2.49
C ALA A 337 7.59 19.89 -3.60
N ALA A 338 6.44 19.20 -3.61
CA ALA A 338 5.36 19.47 -4.55
C ALA A 338 4.83 20.91 -4.43
N ASP A 339 4.62 21.41 -3.21
CA ASP A 339 4.21 22.80 -2.97
C ASP A 339 5.27 23.81 -3.44
N ALA A 340 6.55 23.54 -3.21
CA ALA A 340 7.67 24.37 -3.64
C ALA A 340 7.80 24.44 -5.16
N LEU A 341 7.62 23.31 -5.86
CA LEU A 341 7.57 23.26 -7.32
C LEU A 341 6.37 24.04 -7.87
N ALA A 342 5.19 23.86 -7.26
CA ALA A 342 3.96 24.51 -7.70
C ALA A 342 3.98 26.04 -7.54
N THR A 343 4.61 26.56 -6.47
CA THR A 343 4.52 27.99 -6.10
C THR A 343 5.81 28.79 -6.31
N ARG A 344 6.99 28.17 -6.16
CA ARG A 344 8.30 28.84 -6.18
C ARG A 344 9.24 28.31 -7.25
N ARG A 345 8.87 27.21 -7.93
CA ARG A 345 9.72 26.43 -8.84
C ARG A 345 11.04 25.97 -8.20
N ASP A 346 11.05 25.80 -6.87
CA ASP A 346 12.23 25.33 -6.15
C ASP A 346 12.26 23.80 -6.15
N ARG A 347 13.34 23.25 -6.74
CA ARG A 347 13.57 21.80 -6.84
C ARG A 347 14.46 21.23 -5.75
N ALA A 348 15.09 22.07 -4.91
CA ALA A 348 16.08 21.60 -3.94
C ALA A 348 15.53 20.53 -2.96
N PRO A 349 14.28 20.61 -2.46
CA PRO A 349 13.70 19.56 -1.63
C PRO A 349 13.51 18.22 -2.40
N LEU A 350 13.15 18.29 -3.68
CA LEU A 350 12.96 17.11 -4.52
C LEU A 350 14.29 16.41 -4.81
N ASP A 351 15.30 17.17 -5.23
CA ASP A 351 16.66 16.66 -5.49
C ASP A 351 17.25 16.06 -4.20
N ALA A 352 16.92 16.63 -3.04
CA ALA A 352 17.34 16.09 -1.76
C ALA A 352 16.72 14.71 -1.48
N LEU A 353 15.42 14.50 -1.78
CA LEU A 353 14.75 13.21 -1.63
C LEU A 353 15.30 12.15 -2.59
N GLU A 354 15.56 12.53 -3.84
CA GLU A 354 16.10 11.60 -4.85
C GLU A 354 17.41 10.96 -4.39
N ARG A 355 18.34 11.76 -3.87
CA ARG A 355 19.60 11.24 -3.30
C ARG A 355 19.39 10.23 -2.17
N ARG A 356 18.29 10.35 -1.39
CA ARG A 356 17.98 9.40 -0.31
C ARG A 356 17.32 8.13 -0.83
N ILE A 357 16.45 8.23 -1.84
CA ILE A 357 15.91 7.03 -2.48
C ILE A 357 17.02 6.19 -3.09
N GLU A 358 17.96 6.80 -3.80
CA GLU A 358 19.09 6.06 -4.39
C GLU A 358 19.94 5.35 -3.32
N ALA A 359 20.07 5.95 -2.13
CA ALA A 359 20.75 5.31 -1.00
C ALA A 359 19.92 4.17 -0.39
N LEU A 360 18.61 4.38 -0.22
CA LEU A 360 17.66 3.39 0.33
C LEU A 360 17.44 2.20 -0.60
N GLY A 361 17.41 2.42 -1.92
CA GLY A 361 17.23 1.37 -2.93
C GLY A 361 18.37 0.36 -3.00
N ARG A 362 19.50 0.63 -2.32
CA ARG A 362 20.61 -0.33 -2.16
C ARG A 362 20.42 -1.28 -0.98
N LEU A 363 19.33 -1.11 -0.21
CA LEU A 363 18.96 -2.06 0.84
C LEU A 363 18.60 -3.40 0.22
N LYS A 364 19.26 -4.47 0.66
CA LYS A 364 18.90 -5.83 0.25
C LYS A 364 17.67 -6.28 1.04
N PRO A 365 16.64 -6.82 0.39
CA PRO A 365 15.55 -7.45 1.11
C PRO A 365 16.06 -8.71 1.85
N ALA A 366 15.62 -8.90 3.09
CA ALA A 366 15.80 -10.12 3.86
C ALA A 366 14.70 -11.13 3.49
N ALA A 367 15.06 -12.41 3.37
CA ALA A 367 14.12 -13.45 2.98
C ALA A 367 12.95 -13.56 3.98
N GLY A 368 11.72 -13.38 3.48
CA GLY A 368 10.48 -13.73 4.18
C GLY A 368 9.90 -12.71 5.17
N ALA A 369 10.40 -11.47 5.24
CA ALA A 369 9.96 -10.50 6.24
C ALA A 369 9.97 -9.01 5.81
N ASP A 370 9.75 -8.72 4.52
CA ASP A 370 9.83 -7.34 3.99
C ASP A 370 8.53 -6.83 3.33
N SER A 371 7.40 -7.48 3.64
CA SER A 371 6.08 -7.02 3.24
C SER A 371 5.46 -6.03 4.26
N PHE A 372 4.95 -4.93 3.75
CA PHE A 372 4.34 -3.83 4.50
C PHE A 372 2.87 -3.68 4.16
N GLU A 373 2.03 -3.61 5.19
CA GLU A 373 0.64 -3.21 5.00
C GLU A 373 0.59 -1.75 4.55
N ILE A 374 -0.02 -1.48 3.40
CA ILE A 374 -0.04 -0.13 2.83
C ILE A 374 -1.34 0.62 3.07
N ASN A 375 -2.38 -0.04 3.56
CA ASN A 375 -3.70 0.53 3.81
C ASN A 375 -4.14 0.36 5.26
N MET A 376 -4.94 1.32 5.73
CA MET A 376 -5.49 1.32 7.08
C MET A 376 -7.00 1.36 7.06
N TRP A 377 -7.64 0.59 7.93
CA TRP A 377 -9.09 0.54 8.01
C TRP A 377 -9.58 0.48 9.45
N THR A 378 -10.81 0.92 9.66
CA THR A 378 -11.53 0.75 10.92
C THR A 378 -13.01 0.51 10.68
N TRP A 379 -13.64 -0.21 11.61
CA TRP A 379 -15.09 -0.31 11.66
C TRP A 379 -15.68 0.86 12.45
N ARG A 380 -16.77 1.44 11.95
CA ARG A 380 -17.58 2.44 12.66
C ARG A 380 -19.06 2.14 12.54
N LYS A 381 -19.83 2.47 13.58
CA LYS A 381 -21.29 2.40 13.53
C LYS A 381 -21.88 3.54 12.71
N ARG A 382 -22.69 3.21 11.70
CA ARG A 382 -23.53 4.14 10.94
C ARG A 382 -24.96 3.60 10.91
N ARG A 383 -25.92 4.36 11.48
CA ARG A 383 -27.34 3.95 11.57
C ARG A 383 -27.54 2.54 12.14
N GLY A 384 -26.77 2.18 13.18
CA GLY A 384 -26.87 0.89 13.87
C GLY A 384 -26.14 -0.28 13.19
N LYS A 385 -25.58 -0.11 11.99
CA LYS A 385 -24.76 -1.12 11.31
C LYS A 385 -23.27 -0.79 11.41
N ASP A 386 -22.43 -1.81 11.52
CA ASP A 386 -20.97 -1.65 11.40
C ASP A 386 -20.61 -1.47 9.93
N VAL A 387 -19.83 -0.43 9.64
CA VAL A 387 -19.41 -0.06 8.30
C VAL A 387 -17.89 0.05 8.27
N LEU A 388 -17.29 -0.55 7.25
CA LEU A 388 -15.85 -0.49 7.02
C LEU A 388 -15.47 0.89 6.49
N ARG A 389 -14.46 1.51 7.10
CA ARG A 389 -13.89 2.78 6.62
C ARG A 389 -12.40 2.66 6.39
N GLN A 390 -11.95 3.12 5.23
CA GLN A 390 -10.54 3.39 4.98
C GLN A 390 -10.11 4.67 5.65
N LYS A 391 -8.91 4.65 6.23
CA LYS A 391 -8.24 5.81 6.79
C LYS A 391 -7.00 6.14 5.99
N ASP A 392 -6.65 7.42 6.02
CA ASP A 392 -5.31 7.86 5.65
C ASP A 392 -4.25 7.17 6.54
N PHE A 393 -3.18 6.71 5.91
CA PHE A 393 -2.07 6.03 6.59
C PHE A 393 -1.33 6.94 7.58
N PHE A 394 -1.46 8.26 7.47
CA PHE A 394 -0.73 9.24 8.28
C PHE A 394 -1.62 9.99 9.31
N PRO A 395 -2.41 9.29 10.17
CA PRO A 395 -3.51 9.86 10.94
C PRO A 395 -3.09 10.82 12.07
N SER A 396 -1.78 10.97 12.36
CA SER A 396 -1.26 11.92 13.35
C SER A 396 -1.30 13.38 12.87
N ASP A 397 -1.46 13.60 11.58
CA ASP A 397 -1.71 14.91 10.99
C ASP A 397 -3.21 15.30 11.15
N LYS A 398 -3.46 16.54 11.61
CA LYS A 398 -4.81 17.11 11.73
C LYS A 398 -5.57 17.10 10.40
N ARG A 399 -4.88 17.20 9.26
CA ARG A 399 -5.50 17.10 7.92
C ARG A 399 -5.84 15.66 7.58
N ALA A 400 -4.94 14.72 7.86
CA ALA A 400 -5.16 13.29 7.63
C ALA A 400 -6.35 12.71 8.39
N ALA A 401 -6.60 13.17 9.62
CA ALA A 401 -7.76 12.75 10.42
C ALA A 401 -9.13 13.04 9.75
N ARG A 402 -9.18 13.89 8.72
CA ARG A 402 -10.39 14.18 7.94
C ARG A 402 -10.52 13.35 6.67
N ARG A 403 -9.47 12.66 6.25
CA ARG A 403 -9.42 11.84 5.03
C ARG A 403 -9.77 10.41 5.37
N GLU A 404 -11.06 10.12 5.29
CA GLU A 404 -11.61 8.78 5.53
C GLU A 404 -12.73 8.49 4.55
N LEU A 405 -12.78 7.27 4.03
CA LEU A 405 -13.78 6.83 3.07
C LEU A 405 -14.55 5.62 3.57
N THR A 406 -15.81 5.55 3.19
CA THR A 406 -16.64 4.38 3.45
C THR A 406 -16.44 3.35 2.34
N LEU A 407 -16.25 2.09 2.71
CA LEU A 407 -16.06 0.98 1.77
C LEU A 407 -17.20 -0.01 1.87
N GLN A 408 -17.40 -0.75 0.79
CA GLN A 408 -18.36 -1.84 0.66
C GLN A 408 -17.65 -3.08 0.07
N PRO A 409 -17.84 -4.28 0.65
CA PRO A 409 -17.38 -5.51 0.02
C PRO A 409 -18.19 -5.76 -1.26
N TYR A 410 -17.55 -6.39 -2.25
CA TYR A 410 -18.25 -6.84 -3.44
C TYR A 410 -19.19 -8.03 -3.13
N ASP A 411 -18.80 -8.85 -2.15
CA ASP A 411 -19.63 -9.92 -1.62
C ASP A 411 -20.46 -9.42 -0.42
N ALA A 412 -21.78 -9.39 -0.58
CA ALA A 412 -22.73 -9.02 0.46
C ALA A 412 -22.75 -9.99 1.66
N THR A 413 -22.25 -11.22 1.51
CA THR A 413 -22.10 -12.17 2.62
C THR A 413 -20.90 -11.84 3.51
N GLU A 414 -19.90 -11.14 2.98
CA GLU A 414 -18.72 -10.68 3.73
C GLU A 414 -19.03 -9.51 4.69
N GLU A 415 -20.28 -9.03 4.75
CA GLU A 415 -20.69 -8.04 5.75
C GLU A 415 -20.44 -8.55 7.19
N GLY A 416 -19.35 -8.05 7.79
CA GLY A 416 -18.98 -8.31 9.18
C GLY A 416 -18.17 -9.58 9.44
N LEU A 417 -17.71 -10.28 8.40
CA LEU A 417 -16.76 -11.39 8.55
C LEU A 417 -15.32 -10.87 8.64
N PHE A 418 -14.64 -11.24 9.73
CA PHE A 418 -13.22 -11.03 9.90
C PHE A 418 -12.47 -11.91 8.89
N ILE A 419 -11.97 -11.31 7.83
CA ILE A 419 -10.71 -11.57 7.13
C ILE A 419 -10.80 -10.68 5.91
N VAL A 420 -10.01 -9.61 5.86
CA VAL A 420 -9.68 -9.07 4.54
C VAL A 420 -8.21 -8.69 4.57
N PRO A 421 -7.39 -9.26 3.67
CA PRO A 421 -5.98 -8.96 3.66
C PRO A 421 -5.80 -7.46 3.45
N SER A 422 -5.00 -6.86 4.34
CA SER A 422 -4.31 -5.62 4.04
C SER A 422 -3.61 -5.76 2.68
N MET A 423 -3.62 -4.70 1.88
CA MET A 423 -2.73 -4.67 0.72
C MET A 423 -1.32 -4.64 1.27
N GLU A 424 -0.48 -5.49 0.72
CA GLU A 424 0.85 -5.76 1.22
C GLU A 424 1.85 -5.53 0.09
N LEU A 425 2.85 -4.69 0.33
CA LEU A 425 3.93 -4.43 -0.63
C LEU A 425 5.27 -4.81 -0.04
N GLU A 426 6.11 -5.46 -0.86
CA GLU A 426 7.51 -5.67 -0.53
C GLU A 426 8.29 -4.34 -0.46
N LEU A 427 9.36 -4.33 0.33
CA LEU A 427 10.27 -3.19 0.48
C LEU A 427 10.71 -2.58 -0.86
N SER A 428 11.11 -3.44 -1.81
CA SER A 428 11.55 -3.00 -3.16
C SER A 428 10.45 -2.25 -3.89
N ARG A 429 9.20 -2.74 -3.81
CA ARG A 429 8.03 -2.13 -4.44
C ARG A 429 7.70 -0.77 -3.84
N VAL A 430 7.82 -0.63 -2.52
CA VAL A 430 7.69 0.68 -1.86
C VAL A 430 8.73 1.66 -2.44
N MET A 431 9.99 1.24 -2.58
CA MET A 431 11.05 2.09 -3.13
C MET A 431 10.83 2.45 -4.61
N GLU A 432 10.39 1.50 -5.42
CA GLU A 432 10.04 1.72 -6.84
C GLU A 432 8.92 2.75 -7.00
N ILE A 433 7.86 2.65 -6.19
CA ILE A 433 6.79 3.66 -6.17
C ILE A 433 7.34 5.03 -5.79
N ARG A 434 8.22 5.11 -4.79
CA ARG A 434 8.83 6.40 -4.40
C ARG A 434 9.69 6.99 -5.52
N ALA A 435 10.47 6.17 -6.22
CA ALA A 435 11.25 6.62 -7.37
C ALA A 435 10.34 7.12 -8.51
N LEU A 436 9.26 6.39 -8.81
CA LEU A 436 8.26 6.77 -9.80
C LEU A 436 7.60 8.11 -9.45
N GLN A 437 7.27 8.35 -8.17
CA GLN A 437 6.73 9.62 -7.69
C GLN A 437 7.67 10.79 -7.94
N LEU A 438 8.96 10.64 -7.65
CA LEU A 438 9.96 11.69 -7.93
C LEU A 438 10.08 11.96 -9.43
N LYS A 439 10.15 10.91 -10.26
CA LYS A 439 10.19 11.03 -11.72
C LYS A 439 8.94 11.72 -12.27
N ALA A 440 7.76 11.38 -11.75
CA ALA A 440 6.49 12.01 -12.08
C ALA A 440 6.48 13.50 -11.73
N LEU A 441 6.95 13.89 -10.53
CA LEU A 441 7.07 15.31 -10.18
C LEU A 441 8.01 16.05 -11.13
N LYS A 442 9.17 15.47 -11.45
CA LYS A 442 10.11 16.11 -12.40
C LYS A 442 9.49 16.34 -13.75
N ARG A 443 8.76 15.35 -14.29
CA ARG A 443 8.10 15.45 -15.59
C ARG A 443 6.95 16.45 -15.57
N VAL A 444 6.05 16.34 -14.59
CA VAL A 444 4.89 17.22 -14.44
C VAL A 444 5.32 18.68 -14.29
N TYR A 445 6.32 18.96 -13.44
CA TYR A 445 6.80 20.31 -13.16
C TYR A 445 7.86 20.83 -14.14
N GLY A 446 8.14 20.12 -15.23
CA GLY A 446 8.99 20.61 -16.32
C GLY A 446 10.49 20.69 -16.00
N ILE A 447 10.97 19.86 -15.08
CA ILE A 447 12.38 19.83 -14.63
C ILE A 447 13.08 18.49 -14.92
N GLU A 448 12.42 17.55 -15.60
CA GLU A 448 13.02 16.28 -16.01
C GLU A 448 14.19 16.47 -16.97
N THR A 449 15.27 15.72 -16.72
CA THR A 449 16.51 15.72 -17.51
C THR A 449 16.74 14.36 -18.15
N GLY A 450 17.23 14.36 -19.39
CA GLY A 450 17.68 13.14 -20.07
C GLY A 450 19.15 12.79 -19.76
N PRO A 451 19.69 11.77 -20.44
CA PRO A 451 21.11 11.43 -20.37
C PRO A 451 21.99 12.65 -20.70
N GLY A 452 23.00 12.92 -19.87
CA GLY A 452 23.86 14.12 -20.00
C GLY A 452 23.31 15.39 -19.34
N GLY A 453 22.18 15.32 -18.63
CA GLY A 453 21.69 16.41 -17.77
C GLY A 453 20.88 17.50 -18.48
N ALA A 454 20.69 17.40 -19.80
CA ALA A 454 19.86 18.34 -20.55
C ALA A 454 18.36 18.11 -20.29
N ARG A 455 17.57 19.19 -20.18
CA ARG A 455 16.11 19.08 -20.02
C ARG A 455 15.45 18.43 -21.23
N THR A 456 14.56 17.46 -20.99
CA THR A 456 13.83 16.73 -22.03
C THR A 456 12.87 17.67 -22.79
N ALA A 457 12.49 17.30 -24.02
CA ALA A 457 11.51 18.05 -24.79
C ALA A 457 10.15 18.15 -24.06
N GLU A 458 9.74 17.03 -23.45
CA GLU A 458 8.54 16.94 -22.62
C GLU A 458 8.61 17.87 -21.40
N ALA A 459 9.75 17.94 -20.71
CA ALA A 459 9.94 18.86 -19.59
C ALA A 459 9.77 20.34 -20.01
N ARG A 460 10.36 20.73 -21.14
CA ARG A 460 10.24 22.10 -21.67
C ARG A 460 8.80 22.44 -22.07
N ALA A 461 8.09 21.49 -22.67
CA ALA A 461 6.67 21.67 -23.01
C ALA A 461 5.81 21.83 -21.75
N ASN A 462 6.03 20.99 -20.73
CA ASN A 462 5.30 21.08 -19.47
C ASN A 462 5.60 22.37 -18.72
N GLU A 463 6.85 22.85 -18.72
CA GLU A 463 7.22 24.17 -18.16
C GLU A 463 6.44 25.32 -18.82
N ARG A 464 6.34 25.33 -20.15
CA ARG A 464 5.59 26.35 -20.90
C ARG A 464 4.09 26.27 -20.61
N ALA A 465 3.53 25.07 -20.60
CA ALA A 465 2.13 24.86 -20.25
C ALA A 465 1.82 25.34 -18.82
N LEU A 466 2.69 25.02 -17.84
CA LEU A 466 2.54 25.46 -16.45
C LEU A 466 2.61 26.98 -16.30
N ALA A 467 3.41 27.67 -17.12
CA ALA A 467 3.51 29.13 -17.08
C ALA A 467 2.17 29.84 -17.36
N THR A 468 1.23 29.16 -18.04
CA THR A 468 -0.10 29.71 -18.36
C THR A 468 -1.09 29.64 -17.18
N LEU A 469 -0.81 28.86 -16.13
CA LEU A 469 -1.71 28.65 -15.00
C LEU A 469 -1.77 29.83 -13.99
N GLY A 470 -0.88 30.82 -14.15
CA GLY A 470 -0.75 31.97 -13.25
C GLY A 470 -0.12 31.62 -11.89
N GLY A 471 -0.16 32.58 -10.95
CA GLY A 471 0.59 32.50 -9.69
C GLY A 471 0.17 31.41 -8.68
N LYS A 472 -0.95 30.70 -8.91
CA LYS A 472 -1.38 29.57 -8.08
C LYS A 472 -0.81 28.22 -8.52
N GLY A 473 -0.23 28.14 -9.73
CA GLY A 473 0.39 26.92 -10.26
C GLY A 473 -0.56 25.71 -10.35
N LEU A 474 0.05 24.53 -10.31
CA LEU A 474 -0.62 23.22 -10.29
C LEU A 474 -0.51 22.62 -8.90
N ARG A 475 -1.60 22.46 -8.15
CA ARG A 475 -1.60 21.58 -6.97
C ARG A 475 -1.73 20.14 -7.43
N LEU A 476 -0.82 19.28 -6.97
CA LEU A 476 -0.70 17.89 -7.43
C LEU A 476 -2.01 17.09 -7.39
N HIS A 477 -2.87 17.30 -6.40
CA HIS A 477 -4.14 16.58 -6.26
C HIS A 477 -5.38 17.44 -6.58
N GLY A 478 -5.18 18.65 -7.11
CA GLY A 478 -6.27 19.57 -7.44
C GLY A 478 -6.85 19.30 -8.82
N ASP A 479 -8.05 18.73 -8.90
CA ASP A 479 -8.67 18.36 -10.18
C ASP A 479 -8.91 19.57 -11.12
N ASP A 480 -9.24 20.76 -10.57
CA ASP A 480 -9.37 21.98 -11.39
C ASP A 480 -8.04 22.47 -11.94
N ASP A 481 -6.95 22.23 -11.21
CA ASP A 481 -5.61 22.63 -11.63
C ASP A 481 -5.13 21.70 -12.74
N TRP A 482 -5.36 20.39 -12.60
CA TRP A 482 -5.15 19.40 -13.66
C TRP A 482 -5.97 19.73 -14.90
N ARG A 483 -7.26 20.04 -14.76
CA ARG A 483 -8.12 20.39 -15.89
C ARG A 483 -7.57 21.56 -16.72
N ARG A 484 -7.06 22.61 -16.04
CA ARG A 484 -6.42 23.76 -16.71
C ARG A 484 -5.06 23.38 -17.30
N PHE A 485 -4.26 22.60 -16.59
CA PHE A 485 -2.93 22.20 -17.03
C PHE A 485 -2.96 21.29 -18.26
N LEU A 486 -3.84 20.28 -18.28
CA LEU A 486 -4.00 19.39 -19.44
C LEU A 486 -4.45 20.17 -20.68
N ARG A 487 -5.30 21.19 -20.52
CA ARG A 487 -5.65 22.09 -21.63
C ARG A 487 -4.45 22.90 -22.13
N ALA A 488 -3.69 23.52 -21.24
CA ALA A 488 -2.49 24.26 -21.63
C ALA A 488 -1.45 23.36 -22.31
N LYS A 489 -1.29 22.12 -21.84
CA LYS A 489 -0.41 21.12 -22.47
C LYS A 489 -0.87 20.75 -23.86
N PHE A 490 -2.17 20.54 -24.06
CA PHE A 490 -2.73 20.29 -25.39
C PHE A 490 -2.44 21.46 -26.34
N GLU A 491 -2.67 22.70 -25.90
CA GLU A 491 -2.43 23.90 -26.71
C GLU A 491 -0.94 24.04 -27.09
N GLU A 492 -0.03 23.79 -26.15
CA GLU A 492 1.43 23.80 -26.38
C GLU A 492 1.87 22.72 -27.40
N HIS A 493 1.38 21.49 -27.25
CA HIS A 493 1.71 20.40 -28.19
C HIS A 493 1.05 20.61 -29.56
N LEU A 494 -0.17 21.13 -29.60
CA LEU A 494 -0.85 21.45 -30.85
C LEU A 494 -0.10 22.56 -31.61
N ALA A 495 0.39 23.59 -30.91
CA ALA A 495 1.15 24.68 -31.53
C ALA A 495 2.49 24.20 -32.10
N SER A 496 3.15 23.24 -31.45
CA SER A 496 4.45 22.71 -31.90
C SER A 496 4.35 21.63 -32.98
N THR A 497 3.29 20.81 -32.98
CA THR A 497 3.16 19.67 -33.90
C THR A 497 2.15 19.90 -35.03
N GLY A 498 1.18 20.82 -34.86
CA GLY A 498 0.03 20.98 -35.76
C GLY A 498 -1.00 19.84 -35.69
N SER A 499 -0.70 18.75 -34.97
CA SER A 499 -1.52 17.54 -34.88
C SER A 499 -2.33 17.52 -33.58
N ALA A 500 -3.66 17.48 -33.72
CA ALA A 500 -4.55 17.35 -32.57
C ALA A 500 -4.41 15.97 -31.89
N ASP A 501 -4.13 14.92 -32.67
CA ASP A 501 -3.91 13.58 -32.16
C ASP A 501 -2.65 13.50 -31.30
N ALA A 502 -1.52 13.97 -31.82
CA ALA A 502 -0.25 13.99 -31.09
C ALA A 502 -0.38 14.82 -29.80
N ALA A 503 -1.07 15.96 -29.86
CA ALA A 503 -1.32 16.80 -28.69
C ALA A 503 -2.21 16.11 -27.64
N PHE A 504 -3.25 15.39 -28.07
CA PHE A 504 -4.12 14.65 -27.16
C PHE A 504 -3.40 13.43 -26.56
N GLN A 505 -2.61 12.71 -27.35
CA GLN A 505 -1.78 11.61 -26.89
C GLN A 505 -0.78 12.09 -25.82
N ALA A 506 -0.15 13.25 -26.01
CA ALA A 506 0.74 13.84 -25.01
C ALA A 506 0.02 14.13 -23.69
N VAL A 507 -1.24 14.61 -23.74
CA VAL A 507 -2.09 14.81 -22.56
C VAL A 507 -2.38 13.49 -21.85
N VAL A 508 -2.85 12.48 -22.58
CA VAL A 508 -3.20 11.17 -22.01
C VAL A 508 -1.98 10.50 -21.39
N ASN A 509 -0.82 10.55 -22.07
CA ASN A 509 0.42 9.97 -21.56
C ASN A 509 0.86 10.62 -20.24
N LEU A 510 0.75 11.95 -20.10
CA LEU A 510 1.07 12.63 -18.85
C LEU A 510 0.09 12.28 -17.73
N LEU A 511 -1.22 12.22 -18.05
CA LEU A 511 -2.24 11.84 -17.09
C LEU A 511 -2.06 10.40 -16.59
N LYS A 512 -1.83 9.46 -17.51
CA LYS A 512 -1.47 8.05 -17.21
C LYS A 512 -0.25 7.97 -16.29
N PHE A 513 0.79 8.74 -16.57
CA PHE A 513 1.99 8.78 -15.75
C PHE A 513 1.75 9.32 -14.34
N TYR A 514 0.93 10.36 -14.20
CA TYR A 514 0.53 10.89 -12.90
C TYR A 514 -0.28 9.88 -12.08
N LEU A 515 -1.30 9.26 -12.68
CA LEU A 515 -2.17 8.31 -11.99
C LEU A 515 -1.34 7.13 -11.46
N ARG A 516 -0.53 6.49 -12.31
CA ARG A 516 0.37 5.40 -11.90
C ARG A 516 1.26 5.74 -10.71
N ALA A 517 1.75 6.98 -10.63
CA ALA A 517 2.65 7.41 -9.56
C ALA A 517 1.93 7.78 -8.25
N PHE A 518 0.71 8.32 -8.34
CA PHE A 518 0.04 8.99 -7.21
C PHE A 518 -1.31 8.42 -6.81
N THR A 519 -1.76 7.35 -7.47
CA THR A 519 -3.01 6.66 -7.12
C THR A 519 -2.78 5.16 -7.01
N THR A 520 -3.65 4.48 -6.28
CA THR A 520 -3.65 3.02 -6.14
C THR A 520 -5.10 2.52 -6.13
N HIS A 521 -5.33 1.34 -6.69
CA HIS A 521 -6.66 0.74 -6.71
C HIS A 521 -7.02 0.13 -5.34
N SER A 522 -8.27 0.30 -4.91
CA SER A 522 -8.82 -0.32 -3.71
C SER A 522 -9.28 -1.75 -4.01
N PRO A 523 -9.04 -2.73 -3.11
CA PRO A 523 -9.63 -4.06 -3.24
C PRO A 523 -11.15 -4.08 -2.95
N TYR A 524 -11.71 -2.95 -2.51
CA TYR A 524 -13.13 -2.77 -2.21
C TYR A 524 -13.76 -1.67 -3.03
N ASN A 525 -15.08 -1.74 -3.16
CA ASN A 525 -15.87 -0.65 -3.69
C ASN A 525 -15.93 0.51 -2.69
N ILE A 526 -15.72 1.74 -3.16
CA ILE A 526 -15.97 2.94 -2.36
C ILE A 526 -17.49 3.20 -2.40
N ASP A 527 -18.07 3.66 -1.29
CA ASP A 527 -19.52 3.96 -1.22
C ASP A 527 -19.90 5.12 -2.16
N ASP A 528 -20.33 4.78 -3.37
CA ASP A 528 -20.72 5.70 -4.45
C ASP A 528 -21.83 6.70 -4.06
N PHE A 529 -22.66 6.32 -3.09
CA PHE A 529 -23.84 7.09 -2.67
C PHE A 529 -23.62 7.87 -1.38
N GLY A 530 -22.45 7.69 -0.74
CA GLY A 530 -22.04 8.41 0.45
C GLY A 530 -21.44 9.77 0.11
N ASP A 531 -20.14 9.89 0.33
CA ASP A 531 -19.41 11.14 0.22
C ASP A 531 -19.38 11.70 -1.22
N ASP A 532 -19.22 13.01 -1.38
CA ASP A 532 -19.07 13.64 -2.70
C ASP A 532 -17.66 13.35 -3.23
N LEU A 533 -17.55 12.30 -4.06
CA LEU A 533 -16.29 11.77 -4.59
C LEU A 533 -15.44 12.79 -5.36
N LEU A 534 -16.04 13.89 -5.85
CA LEU A 534 -15.32 14.96 -6.56
C LEU A 534 -14.91 16.12 -5.65
N LYS A 535 -15.20 16.07 -4.34
CA LYS A 535 -14.87 17.14 -3.37
C LYS A 535 -14.08 16.65 -2.17
N ILE A 536 -14.12 15.37 -1.86
CA ILE A 536 -13.36 14.81 -0.76
C ILE A 536 -11.86 14.81 -1.04
N GLU A 537 -11.08 14.90 0.04
CA GLU A 537 -9.67 14.55 0.02
C GLU A 537 -9.55 13.05 0.30
N PHE A 538 -9.04 12.30 -0.67
CA PHE A 538 -8.93 10.83 -0.57
C PHE A 538 -7.89 10.41 0.48
N PRO A 539 -8.14 9.32 1.23
CA PRO A 539 -7.14 8.73 2.10
C PRO A 539 -5.94 8.24 1.29
N ARG A 540 -4.77 8.30 1.91
CA ARG A 540 -3.50 7.86 1.32
C ARG A 540 -3.01 6.55 1.90
N THR A 541 -2.29 5.78 1.09
CA THR A 541 -1.52 4.61 1.54
C THR A 541 -0.20 4.98 2.20
N LEU A 542 0.53 3.98 2.71
CA LEU A 542 1.91 4.11 3.21
C LEU A 542 2.84 4.80 2.20
N THR A 543 2.65 4.55 0.90
CA THR A 543 3.39 5.17 -0.20
C THR A 543 2.87 6.56 -0.59
N GLY A 544 1.84 7.07 0.09
CA GLY A 544 1.25 8.38 -0.20
C GLY A 544 0.31 8.41 -1.42
N GLN A 545 0.09 7.28 -2.09
CA GLN A 545 -0.85 7.19 -3.21
C GLN A 545 -2.29 7.35 -2.71
N LEU A 546 -3.11 8.10 -3.46
CA LEU A 546 -4.54 8.24 -3.19
C LEU A 546 -5.27 6.95 -3.53
N VAL A 547 -6.13 6.50 -2.63
CA VAL A 547 -6.87 5.25 -2.82
C VAL A 547 -8.14 5.52 -3.62
N HIS A 548 -8.25 4.89 -4.78
CA HIS A 548 -9.38 5.01 -5.69
C HIS A 548 -9.95 3.63 -6.03
N ASP A 549 -11.22 3.58 -6.40
CA ASP A 549 -11.77 2.49 -7.20
C ASP A 549 -11.98 2.96 -8.66
N CYS A 550 -12.48 2.06 -9.50
CA CYS A 550 -12.79 2.35 -10.90
C CYS A 550 -13.76 3.53 -11.09
N GLY A 551 -14.73 3.67 -10.19
CA GLY A 551 -15.68 4.77 -10.15
C GLY A 551 -15.02 6.12 -10.02
N VAL A 552 -14.14 6.25 -9.02
CA VAL A 552 -13.38 7.46 -8.75
C VAL A 552 -12.44 7.79 -9.91
N TYR A 553 -11.75 6.79 -10.50
CA TYR A 553 -10.92 7.01 -11.68
C TYR A 553 -11.74 7.59 -12.84
N ALA A 554 -12.84 6.93 -13.22
CA ALA A 554 -13.68 7.36 -14.34
C ALA A 554 -14.23 8.78 -14.14
N LEU A 555 -14.70 9.10 -12.93
CA LEU A 555 -15.19 10.43 -12.55
C LEU A 555 -14.11 11.50 -12.66
N ARG A 556 -12.95 11.29 -12.02
CA ARG A 556 -11.87 12.27 -11.96
C ARG A 556 -11.26 12.50 -13.34
N ILE A 557 -11.01 11.44 -14.11
CA ILE A 557 -10.48 11.56 -15.48
C ILE A 557 -11.46 12.32 -16.37
N ALA A 558 -12.75 11.99 -16.33
CA ALA A 558 -13.77 12.71 -17.10
C ALA A 558 -13.79 14.21 -16.75
N PHE A 559 -13.70 14.55 -15.46
CA PHE A 559 -13.65 15.93 -15.00
C PHE A 559 -12.34 16.63 -15.42
N MET A 560 -11.19 16.00 -15.29
CA MET A 560 -9.88 16.56 -15.70
C MET A 560 -9.82 16.82 -17.22
N LEU A 561 -10.41 15.97 -18.05
CA LEU A 561 -10.43 16.16 -19.51
C LEU A 561 -11.50 17.16 -19.97
N SER A 562 -12.35 17.65 -19.08
CA SER A 562 -13.57 18.38 -19.49
C SER A 562 -13.32 19.75 -20.12
N LEU A 563 -12.19 20.44 -19.88
CA LEU A 563 -11.86 21.67 -20.62
C LEU A 563 -11.42 21.39 -22.07
N LEU A 564 -10.87 20.21 -22.35
CA LEU A 564 -10.39 19.83 -23.68
C LEU A 564 -11.56 19.57 -24.62
N LYS A 565 -12.68 19.06 -24.10
CA LYS A 565 -13.90 18.80 -24.86
C LYS A 565 -14.40 20.03 -25.63
N ASP A 566 -14.22 21.21 -25.05
CA ASP A 566 -14.70 22.47 -25.62
C ASP A 566 -13.71 23.08 -26.64
N HIS A 567 -12.54 22.47 -26.83
CA HIS A 567 -11.53 22.98 -27.74
C HIS A 567 -11.96 22.82 -29.22
N PRO A 568 -11.78 23.83 -30.09
CA PRO A 568 -12.22 23.77 -31.49
C PRO A 568 -11.72 22.57 -32.29
N ARG A 569 -10.45 22.16 -32.10
CA ARG A 569 -9.84 20.99 -32.76
C ARG A 569 -10.30 19.64 -32.19
N LEU A 570 -11.00 19.65 -31.05
CA LEU A 570 -11.59 18.46 -30.42
C LEU A 570 -13.12 18.49 -30.47
N ARG A 571 -13.72 19.36 -31.30
CA ARG A 571 -15.17 19.39 -31.51
C ARG A 571 -15.64 18.01 -31.98
N GLY A 572 -16.59 17.44 -31.23
CA GLY A 572 -17.07 16.09 -31.46
C GLY A 572 -16.53 15.05 -30.50
N MET A 573 -15.51 15.38 -29.68
CA MET A 573 -15.06 14.52 -28.59
C MET A 573 -16.21 14.24 -27.62
N ARG A 574 -16.40 12.97 -27.28
CA ARG A 574 -17.43 12.54 -26.33
C ARG A 574 -16.83 11.64 -25.27
N LEU A 575 -17.35 11.77 -24.07
CA LEU A 575 -17.01 10.94 -22.93
C LEU A 575 -18.23 10.08 -22.60
N ARG A 576 -18.03 8.81 -22.28
CA ARG A 576 -19.09 7.87 -21.87
C ARG A 576 -18.61 7.04 -20.70
N PHE A 577 -19.50 6.79 -19.75
CA PHE A 577 -19.32 5.69 -18.81
C PHE A 577 -19.77 4.40 -19.47
N ALA A 578 -19.01 3.32 -19.28
CA ALA A 578 -19.45 1.96 -19.56
C ALA A 578 -19.43 1.16 -18.25
N GLN A 579 -20.61 0.92 -17.68
CA GLN A 579 -20.79 0.14 -16.46
C GLN A 579 -20.72 -1.35 -16.81
N LEU A 580 -19.80 -2.06 -16.16
CA LEU A 580 -19.50 -3.48 -16.34
C LEU A 580 -19.65 -4.18 -14.99
N PRO A 581 -19.66 -5.53 -14.93
CA PRO A 581 -19.66 -6.24 -13.65
C PRO A 581 -18.47 -5.80 -12.79
N VAL A 582 -18.74 -5.40 -11.54
CA VAL A 582 -17.74 -4.93 -10.56
C VAL A 582 -16.80 -3.83 -11.06
N HIS A 583 -17.14 -3.13 -12.15
CA HIS A 583 -16.25 -2.18 -12.80
C HIS A 583 -16.98 -1.06 -13.56
N ILE A 584 -16.29 0.04 -13.80
CA ILE A 584 -16.75 1.09 -14.71
C ILE A 584 -15.58 1.62 -15.53
N ALA A 585 -15.76 1.63 -16.85
CA ALA A 585 -14.78 2.16 -17.78
C ALA A 585 -15.17 3.57 -18.24
N LEU A 586 -14.17 4.34 -18.67
CA LEU A 586 -14.38 5.62 -19.34
C LEU A 586 -13.98 5.50 -20.82
N VAL A 587 -14.96 5.67 -21.71
CA VAL A 587 -14.72 5.70 -23.16
C VAL A 587 -14.62 7.15 -23.61
N ILE A 588 -13.48 7.49 -24.21
CA ILE A 588 -13.12 8.82 -24.70
C ILE A 588 -13.06 8.72 -26.22
N THR A 589 -14.16 8.99 -26.91
CA THR A 589 -14.17 9.00 -28.38
C THR A 589 -13.58 10.30 -28.86
N GLY A 590 -12.49 10.21 -29.63
CA GLY A 590 -11.82 11.34 -30.24
C GLY A 590 -12.68 12.08 -31.28
N ALA A 591 -12.21 13.25 -31.69
CA ALA A 591 -12.67 13.88 -32.93
C ALA A 591 -12.21 13.05 -34.15
N PRO A 592 -12.68 13.31 -35.39
CA PRO A 592 -12.38 12.44 -36.55
C PRO A 592 -10.91 12.10 -36.81
N GLU A 593 -9.98 12.96 -36.38
CA GLU A 593 -8.53 12.80 -36.54
C GLU A 593 -7.82 12.34 -35.25
N VAL A 594 -8.54 12.16 -34.13
CA VAL A 594 -7.97 11.86 -32.81
C VAL A 594 -8.35 10.43 -32.40
N ALA A 595 -7.38 9.68 -31.90
CA ALA A 595 -7.59 8.33 -31.41
C ALA A 595 -8.69 8.27 -30.34
N THR A 596 -9.43 7.15 -30.33
CA THR A 596 -10.33 6.84 -29.22
C THR A 596 -9.54 6.17 -28.11
N TYR A 597 -9.83 6.52 -26.86
CA TYR A 597 -9.21 5.89 -25.70
C TYR A 597 -10.26 5.19 -24.86
N ILE A 598 -9.95 3.97 -24.44
CA ILE A 598 -10.74 3.22 -23.46
C ILE A 598 -9.91 3.15 -22.20
N ALA A 599 -10.41 3.77 -21.14
CA ALA A 599 -9.71 3.84 -19.87
C ALA A 599 -10.35 2.89 -18.84
N HIS A 600 -9.50 2.04 -18.27
CA HIS A 600 -9.80 1.23 -17.10
C HIS A 600 -8.82 1.65 -16.00
N ASN A 601 -9.32 2.36 -14.99
CA ASN A 601 -8.51 2.96 -13.93
C ASN A 601 -7.46 3.94 -14.46
N ASP A 602 -6.18 3.65 -14.23
CA ASP A 602 -5.02 4.40 -14.71
C ASP A 602 -4.46 3.88 -16.04
N ASP A 603 -5.04 2.81 -16.59
CA ASP A 603 -4.67 2.30 -17.91
C ASP A 603 -5.57 2.86 -19.01
N PHE A 604 -4.94 3.22 -20.13
CA PHE A 604 -5.57 3.85 -21.28
C PHE A 604 -5.15 3.09 -22.53
N HIS A 605 -6.13 2.47 -23.20
CA HIS A 605 -5.94 1.75 -24.45
C HIS A 605 -6.30 2.66 -25.63
N PRO A 606 -5.31 3.12 -26.42
CA PRO A 606 -5.59 3.86 -27.64
C PRO A 606 -6.11 2.91 -28.73
N VAL A 607 -7.03 3.43 -29.55
CA VAL A 607 -7.49 2.83 -30.79
C VAL A 607 -7.48 3.93 -31.83
N SER A 608 -6.64 3.79 -32.85
CA SER A 608 -6.49 4.82 -33.89
C SER A 608 -7.80 5.03 -34.65
N ALA A 609 -7.96 6.18 -35.32
CA ALA A 609 -9.18 6.42 -36.11
C ALA A 609 -9.39 5.38 -37.22
N GLU A 610 -8.30 4.92 -37.85
CA GLU A 610 -8.31 3.88 -38.88
C GLU A 610 -8.72 2.52 -38.30
N GLU A 611 -8.06 2.09 -37.21
CA GLU A 611 -8.38 0.84 -36.53
C GLU A 611 -9.83 0.87 -36.02
N MET A 612 -10.27 1.99 -35.47
CA MET A 612 -11.64 2.16 -34.98
C MET A 612 -12.68 1.99 -36.08
N GLU A 613 -12.42 2.56 -37.27
CA GLU A 613 -13.31 2.44 -38.42
C GLU A 613 -13.34 1.00 -38.96
N ALA A 614 -12.18 0.32 -39.00
CA ALA A 614 -12.08 -1.08 -39.39
C ALA A 614 -12.86 -1.99 -38.43
N ILE A 615 -12.61 -1.86 -37.11
CA ILE A 615 -13.32 -2.60 -36.07
C ILE A 615 -14.82 -2.31 -36.14
N ARG A 616 -15.23 -1.04 -36.31
CA ARG A 616 -16.65 -0.68 -36.39
C ARG A 616 -17.33 -1.28 -37.62
N THR A 617 -16.63 -1.33 -38.75
CA THR A 617 -17.14 -1.92 -39.99
C THR A 617 -17.33 -3.43 -39.84
N ALA A 618 -16.32 -4.13 -39.31
CA ALA A 618 -16.41 -5.56 -39.01
C ALA A 618 -17.54 -5.85 -38.00
N TRP A 619 -17.63 -5.05 -36.92
CA TRP A 619 -18.69 -5.16 -35.92
C TRP A 619 -20.08 -4.98 -36.51
N ALA A 620 -20.26 -4.02 -37.42
CA ALA A 620 -21.54 -3.79 -38.08
C ALA A 620 -21.94 -4.95 -39.00
N ALA A 621 -20.98 -5.71 -39.53
CA ALA A 621 -21.23 -6.82 -40.44
C ALA A 621 -21.69 -8.11 -39.72
N VAL A 622 -21.49 -8.21 -38.41
CA VAL A 622 -21.74 -9.43 -37.62
C VAL A 622 -22.83 -9.17 -36.57
N ASP A 623 -23.68 -10.16 -36.28
CA ASP A 623 -24.68 -10.09 -35.21
C ASP A 623 -24.15 -10.59 -33.84
N ALA A 624 -25.01 -10.58 -32.82
CA ALA A 624 -24.64 -10.96 -31.46
C ALA A 624 -24.28 -12.45 -31.31
N ASP A 625 -24.70 -13.32 -32.24
CA ASP A 625 -24.32 -14.74 -32.26
C ASP A 625 -23.05 -14.95 -33.11
N GLY A 626 -22.40 -13.87 -33.51
CA GLY A 626 -21.24 -13.93 -34.39
C GLY A 626 -21.59 -14.32 -35.83
N ARG A 627 -22.85 -14.26 -36.27
CA ARG A 627 -23.24 -14.63 -37.65
C ARG A 627 -23.19 -13.42 -38.57
N GLN A 628 -22.85 -13.65 -39.84
CA GLN A 628 -22.80 -12.60 -40.86
C GLN A 628 -24.21 -12.03 -41.09
N ARG A 629 -24.36 -10.71 -40.97
CA ARG A 629 -25.61 -10.01 -41.27
C ARG A 629 -25.78 -9.89 -42.78
N ARG A 630 -27.03 -9.99 -43.24
CA ARG A 630 -27.41 -9.66 -44.63
C ARG A 630 -27.20 -8.18 -44.97
N ARG A 631 -27.34 -7.30 -43.97
CA ARG A 631 -27.08 -5.86 -44.08
C ARG A 631 -26.33 -5.38 -42.84
N PRO A 632 -25.30 -4.54 -43.00
CA PRO A 632 -24.59 -3.98 -41.85
C PRO A 632 -25.54 -3.24 -40.90
N ALA A 633 -25.26 -3.32 -39.61
CA ALA A 633 -26.00 -2.57 -38.60
C ALA A 633 -25.84 -1.05 -38.86
N ALA A 634 -26.96 -0.33 -38.88
CA ALA A 634 -26.95 1.12 -39.09
C ALA A 634 -26.22 1.83 -37.94
N ARG A 635 -25.48 2.90 -38.25
CA ARG A 635 -24.93 3.80 -37.23
C ARG A 635 -26.06 4.62 -36.60
N GLY A 636 -26.05 4.72 -35.28
CA GLY A 636 -27.03 5.44 -34.50
C GLY A 636 -26.69 5.35 -33.01
N ALA A 637 -27.36 6.15 -32.18
CA ALA A 637 -27.00 6.26 -30.76
C ALA A 637 -27.01 4.90 -30.04
N ALA A 638 -28.05 4.09 -30.24
CA ALA A 638 -28.16 2.77 -29.60
C ALA A 638 -27.09 1.78 -30.10
N THR A 639 -26.73 1.81 -31.39
CA THR A 639 -25.69 0.93 -31.94
C THR A 639 -24.29 1.40 -31.58
N ASP A 640 -24.08 2.71 -31.39
CA ASP A 640 -22.85 3.28 -30.85
C ASP A 640 -22.64 2.88 -29.39
N ASP A 641 -23.67 2.98 -28.58
CA ASP A 641 -23.59 2.61 -27.16
C ASP A 641 -23.32 1.10 -27.01
N ALA A 642 -23.97 0.25 -27.81
CA ALA A 642 -23.67 -1.18 -27.86
C ALA A 642 -22.22 -1.45 -28.30
N PHE A 643 -21.77 -0.80 -29.38
CA PHE A 643 -20.42 -0.95 -29.91
C PHE A 643 -19.33 -0.56 -28.90
N PHE A 644 -19.44 0.63 -28.30
CA PHE A 644 -18.45 1.08 -27.31
C PHE A 644 -18.55 0.31 -26.00
N GLY A 645 -19.73 -0.19 -25.64
CA GLY A 645 -19.90 -1.07 -24.49
C GLY A 645 -19.19 -2.41 -24.68
N GLU A 646 -19.36 -3.04 -25.84
CA GLU A 646 -18.65 -4.28 -26.20
C GLU A 646 -17.14 -4.07 -26.28
N LEU A 647 -16.68 -2.98 -26.91
CA LEU A 647 -15.25 -2.70 -27.01
C LEU A 647 -14.63 -2.38 -25.64
N ALA A 648 -15.36 -1.69 -24.74
CA ALA A 648 -14.90 -1.47 -23.37
C ALA A 648 -14.86 -2.77 -22.55
N ALA A 649 -15.79 -3.70 -22.77
CA ALA A 649 -15.77 -5.00 -22.12
C ALA A 649 -14.60 -5.87 -22.59
N ASP A 650 -14.32 -5.88 -23.90
CA ASP A 650 -13.17 -6.56 -24.50
C ASP A 650 -11.84 -6.11 -23.88
N ARG A 651 -11.66 -4.79 -23.71
CA ARG A 651 -10.45 -4.24 -23.09
C ARG A 651 -10.40 -4.38 -21.57
N PHE A 652 -11.48 -4.87 -20.95
CA PHE A 652 -11.52 -5.20 -19.53
C PHE A 652 -11.21 -6.68 -19.28
N ILE A 653 -12.06 -7.58 -19.78
CA ILE A 653 -11.86 -9.03 -19.74
C ILE A 653 -12.19 -9.57 -21.14
N PRO A 654 -11.15 -9.84 -21.95
CA PRO A 654 -11.31 -10.35 -23.31
C PRO A 654 -12.13 -11.63 -23.36
N ALA A 655 -12.81 -11.86 -24.48
CA ALA A 655 -13.53 -13.11 -24.77
C ALA A 655 -14.50 -13.58 -23.66
N THR A 656 -15.14 -12.64 -22.96
CA THR A 656 -16.07 -12.94 -21.85
C THR A 656 -17.41 -12.24 -22.05
N ASP A 657 -18.50 -13.00 -21.99
CA ASP A 657 -19.85 -12.43 -22.02
C ASP A 657 -20.16 -11.69 -20.72
N MET A 658 -20.68 -10.46 -20.86
CA MET A 658 -21.07 -9.65 -19.71
C MET A 658 -22.16 -8.62 -20.00
N PRO A 659 -22.97 -8.25 -19.00
CA PRO A 659 -23.86 -7.10 -19.12
C PRO A 659 -23.06 -5.80 -19.21
N VAL A 660 -23.51 -4.88 -20.06
CA VAL A 660 -22.98 -3.52 -20.11
C VAL A 660 -24.10 -2.48 -20.22
N ARG A 661 -23.90 -1.34 -19.55
CA ARG A 661 -24.67 -0.12 -19.76
C ARG A 661 -23.74 1.02 -20.12
N VAL A 662 -24.06 1.72 -21.20
CA VAL A 662 -23.29 2.89 -21.65
C VAL A 662 -24.11 4.15 -21.44
N ALA A 663 -23.46 5.21 -20.94
CA ALA A 663 -24.08 6.50 -20.71
C ALA A 663 -23.15 7.64 -21.11
N GLY A 664 -23.61 8.50 -22.03
CA GLY A 664 -22.89 9.69 -22.44
C GLY A 664 -22.80 10.76 -21.35
N ILE A 665 -21.67 11.47 -21.31
CA ILE A 665 -21.35 12.53 -20.36
C ILE A 665 -21.41 13.89 -21.09
N PRO A 666 -22.58 14.58 -21.09
CA PRO A 666 -22.76 15.81 -21.84
C PRO A 666 -22.01 16.98 -21.21
N GLU A 667 -21.98 17.08 -19.88
CA GLU A 667 -21.43 18.22 -19.15
C GLU A 667 -20.36 17.76 -18.14
N PRO A 668 -19.20 17.25 -18.61
CA PRO A 668 -18.17 16.71 -17.72
C PRO A 668 -17.51 17.79 -16.84
N GLY A 669 -17.70 19.08 -17.15
CA GLY A 669 -17.13 20.19 -16.40
C GLY A 669 -17.97 20.67 -15.20
N ASP A 670 -19.22 20.22 -15.06
CA ASP A 670 -20.07 20.52 -13.89
C ASP A 670 -20.02 19.33 -12.93
N ARG A 671 -19.32 19.49 -11.80
CA ARG A 671 -19.14 18.42 -10.79
C ARG A 671 -20.47 17.85 -10.30
N THR A 672 -21.48 18.70 -10.12
CA THR A 672 -22.78 18.28 -9.56
C THR A 672 -23.55 17.46 -10.59
N LYS A 673 -23.57 17.90 -11.85
CA LYS A 673 -24.21 17.15 -12.94
C LYS A 673 -23.47 15.85 -13.24
N LEU A 674 -22.13 15.88 -13.26
CA LEU A 674 -21.29 14.70 -13.47
C LEU A 674 -21.51 13.65 -12.38
N LEU A 675 -21.44 14.02 -11.11
CA LEU A 675 -21.67 13.09 -9.99
C LEU A 675 -23.10 12.54 -10.00
N ARG A 676 -24.10 13.37 -10.32
CA ARG A 676 -25.51 12.93 -10.44
C ARG A 676 -25.68 11.92 -11.56
N LEU A 677 -25.07 12.17 -12.72
CA LEU A 677 -25.09 11.24 -13.85
C LEU A 677 -24.43 9.92 -13.45
N TYR A 678 -23.23 9.98 -12.86
CA TYR A 678 -22.50 8.80 -12.39
C TYR A 678 -23.34 7.96 -11.44
N ARG A 679 -23.90 8.55 -10.37
CA ARG A 679 -24.78 7.87 -9.41
C ARG A 679 -26.01 7.25 -10.06
N LYS A 680 -26.56 7.92 -11.09
CA LYS A 680 -27.66 7.36 -11.89
C LYS A 680 -27.21 6.13 -12.67
N VAL A 681 -26.00 6.12 -13.23
CA VAL A 681 -25.44 4.98 -13.96
C VAL A 681 -25.17 3.82 -13.00
N VAL A 682 -24.35 4.02 -11.96
CA VAL A 682 -24.00 2.92 -11.05
C VAL A 682 -25.18 2.39 -10.23
N GLY A 683 -26.22 3.21 -10.03
CA GLY A 683 -27.47 2.77 -9.41
C GLY A 683 -28.37 1.91 -10.31
N GLN A 684 -28.07 1.80 -11.61
CA GLN A 684 -28.78 0.89 -12.50
C GLN A 684 -28.25 -0.54 -12.34
N ARG A 685 -29.19 -1.49 -12.26
CA ARG A 685 -28.85 -2.91 -12.18
C ARG A 685 -28.34 -3.41 -13.53
N LEU A 686 -27.21 -4.12 -13.49
CA LEU A 686 -26.70 -4.94 -14.60
C LEU A 686 -27.30 -6.35 -14.57
N PHE A 687 -27.53 -6.87 -13.36
CA PHE A 687 -28.01 -8.23 -13.13
C PHE A 687 -29.50 -8.24 -12.74
N GLY A 688 -30.18 -9.32 -13.11
CA GLY A 688 -31.60 -9.53 -12.87
C GLY A 688 -31.92 -10.02 -11.45
N PRO A 689 -33.20 -10.06 -11.07
CA PRO A 689 -33.62 -10.39 -9.70
C PRO A 689 -33.18 -11.76 -9.19
N VAL A 690 -32.96 -12.74 -10.07
CA VAL A 690 -32.48 -14.08 -9.69
C VAL A 690 -31.12 -14.03 -8.99
N THR A 691 -30.32 -13.01 -9.26
CA THR A 691 -29.00 -12.82 -8.64
C THR A 691 -29.05 -12.24 -7.23
N GLU A 692 -30.24 -11.86 -6.74
CA GLU A 692 -30.45 -11.29 -5.41
C GLU A 692 -31.04 -12.30 -4.41
N ASP A 693 -31.49 -13.47 -4.89
CA ASP A 693 -32.09 -14.52 -4.06
C ASP A 693 -31.02 -15.53 -3.63
N PRO A 694 -30.65 -15.61 -2.33
CA PRO A 694 -29.64 -16.53 -1.81
C PRO A 694 -29.91 -18.02 -2.06
N LYS A 695 -31.12 -18.38 -2.50
CA LYS A 695 -31.50 -19.76 -2.83
C LYS A 695 -31.22 -20.13 -4.28
N GLN A 696 -30.93 -19.16 -5.15
CA GLN A 696 -30.67 -19.40 -6.57
C GLN A 696 -29.18 -19.68 -6.80
N PRO A 697 -28.81 -20.59 -7.72
CA PRO A 697 -27.42 -20.80 -8.14
C PRO A 697 -26.73 -19.55 -8.71
N GLU A 698 -27.51 -18.58 -9.16
CA GLU A 698 -27.07 -17.31 -9.72
C GLU A 698 -26.93 -16.20 -8.67
N TYR A 699 -27.15 -16.50 -7.39
CA TYR A 699 -26.97 -15.54 -6.31
C TYR A 699 -25.58 -14.90 -6.38
N GLN A 700 -25.56 -13.56 -6.38
CA GLN A 700 -24.35 -12.76 -6.52
C GLN A 700 -23.48 -13.14 -7.73
N PHE A 701 -24.14 -13.41 -8.88
CA PHE A 701 -23.48 -13.79 -10.13
C PHE A 701 -22.28 -12.92 -10.50
N HIS A 702 -22.30 -11.63 -10.16
CA HIS A 702 -21.20 -10.69 -10.39
C HIS A 702 -19.86 -11.14 -9.77
N LEU A 703 -19.88 -11.94 -8.70
CA LEU A 703 -18.68 -12.49 -8.06
C LEU A 703 -17.91 -13.47 -8.96
N ARG A 704 -18.56 -14.07 -9.98
CA ARG A 704 -17.86 -14.90 -10.97
C ARG A 704 -16.84 -14.09 -11.76
N TYR A 705 -17.17 -12.84 -12.11
CA TYR A 705 -16.22 -11.92 -12.75
C TYR A 705 -15.10 -11.50 -11.81
N LEU A 706 -15.42 -11.26 -10.53
CA LEU A 706 -14.40 -10.93 -9.53
C LEU A 706 -13.41 -12.09 -9.32
N LYS A 707 -13.90 -13.33 -9.29
CA LYS A 707 -13.07 -14.54 -9.23
C LYS A 707 -12.15 -14.65 -10.45
N LEU A 708 -12.70 -14.44 -11.66
CA LEU A 708 -11.92 -14.45 -12.89
C LEU A 708 -10.82 -13.38 -12.88
N LEU A 709 -11.15 -12.15 -12.47
CA LEU A 709 -10.17 -11.06 -12.32
C LEU A 709 -9.08 -11.39 -11.31
N ASP A 710 -9.42 -12.00 -10.16
CA ASP A 710 -8.42 -12.43 -9.19
C ASP A 710 -7.52 -13.53 -9.76
N GLY A 711 -8.08 -14.47 -10.52
CA GLY A 711 -7.34 -15.46 -11.28
C GLY A 711 -6.37 -14.83 -12.29
N ILE A 712 -6.82 -13.83 -13.04
CA ILE A 712 -6.00 -13.05 -13.98
C ILE A 712 -4.87 -12.33 -13.24
N ARG A 713 -5.15 -11.69 -12.10
CA ARG A 713 -4.14 -11.02 -11.26
C ARG A 713 -3.10 -12.01 -10.75
N VAL A 714 -3.53 -13.14 -10.20
CA VAL A 714 -2.63 -14.22 -9.73
C VAL A 714 -1.77 -14.74 -10.87
N HIS A 715 -2.36 -14.95 -12.05
CA HIS A 715 -1.64 -15.34 -13.26
C HIS A 715 -0.58 -14.30 -13.65
N TYR A 716 -0.98 -13.03 -13.71
CA TYR A 716 -0.12 -11.90 -14.06
C TYR A 716 1.12 -11.89 -13.15
N ASN A 717 0.88 -12.03 -11.85
CA ASN A 717 1.89 -11.98 -10.81
C ASN A 717 2.82 -13.20 -10.76
N ARG A 718 2.27 -14.40 -10.98
CA ARG A 718 3.02 -15.66 -10.86
C ARG A 718 3.69 -16.11 -12.14
N ALA A 719 3.18 -15.70 -13.30
CA ALA A 719 3.63 -16.17 -14.60
C ALA A 719 4.13 -15.01 -15.48
N LEU A 720 3.25 -14.06 -15.80
CA LEU A 720 3.52 -13.07 -16.84
C LEU A 720 4.63 -12.08 -16.43
N VAL A 721 4.53 -11.47 -15.24
CA VAL A 721 5.53 -10.53 -14.71
C VAL A 721 6.91 -11.21 -14.57
N PRO A 722 7.03 -12.40 -13.95
CA PRO A 722 8.29 -13.14 -13.93
C PRO A 722 8.85 -13.42 -15.34
N TYR A 723 8.00 -13.81 -16.30
CA TYR A 723 8.41 -14.02 -17.68
C TYR A 723 8.98 -12.74 -18.31
N TRP A 724 8.28 -11.60 -18.21
CA TRP A 724 8.77 -10.33 -18.74
C TRP A 724 10.12 -9.95 -18.14
N ASN A 725 10.23 -10.03 -16.81
CA ASN A 725 11.41 -9.54 -16.09
C ASN A 725 12.62 -10.48 -16.19
N ARG A 726 12.41 -11.80 -16.29
CA ARG A 726 13.49 -12.80 -16.24
C ARG A 726 13.83 -13.41 -17.60
N VAL A 727 12.89 -13.42 -18.54
CA VAL A 727 13.05 -14.03 -19.87
C VAL A 727 13.00 -12.97 -20.96
N ALA A 728 11.82 -12.39 -21.23
CA ALA A 728 11.61 -11.58 -22.44
C ALA A 728 12.53 -10.35 -22.50
N ARG A 729 12.63 -9.58 -21.42
CA ARG A 729 13.43 -8.36 -21.40
C ARG A 729 14.93 -8.61 -21.39
N PRO A 730 15.51 -9.44 -20.49
CA PRO A 730 16.94 -9.72 -20.54
C PRO A 730 17.36 -10.25 -21.91
N THR A 731 16.54 -11.10 -22.53
CA THR A 731 16.78 -11.60 -23.88
C THR A 731 16.73 -10.47 -24.91
N TRP A 732 15.71 -9.62 -24.91
CA TRP A 732 15.68 -8.45 -25.79
C TRP A 732 16.91 -7.55 -25.63
N GLN A 733 17.32 -7.23 -24.40
CA GLN A 733 18.46 -6.35 -24.14
C GLN A 733 19.77 -6.91 -24.70
N ARG A 734 19.96 -8.23 -24.71
CA ARG A 734 21.14 -8.87 -25.31
C ARG A 734 21.17 -8.77 -26.84
N HIS A 735 20.01 -8.81 -27.49
CA HIS A 735 19.91 -8.91 -28.96
C HIS A 735 19.52 -7.61 -29.67
N LYS A 736 18.98 -6.60 -28.97
CA LYS A 736 18.40 -5.38 -29.57
C LYS A 736 19.33 -4.66 -30.56
N ASP A 737 20.64 -4.60 -30.27
CA ASP A 737 21.59 -3.87 -31.12
C ASP A 737 21.95 -4.68 -32.36
N ALA A 738 22.00 -6.02 -32.25
CA ALA A 738 22.16 -6.91 -33.40
C ALA A 738 20.91 -6.92 -34.29
N LEU A 739 19.72 -6.82 -33.70
CA LEU A 739 18.44 -6.74 -34.42
C LEU A 739 18.23 -5.40 -35.15
N ARG A 740 18.98 -4.34 -34.82
CA ARG A 740 18.93 -3.05 -35.52
C ARG A 740 19.72 -3.01 -36.83
N THR A 741 20.37 -4.11 -37.21
CA THR A 741 21.15 -4.19 -38.44
C THR A 741 20.27 -4.05 -39.69
N ALA A 742 20.77 -3.32 -40.69
CA ALA A 742 20.13 -3.22 -42.01
C ALA A 742 20.51 -4.39 -42.95
N ASP A 743 21.49 -5.23 -42.57
CA ASP A 743 21.91 -6.42 -43.32
C ASP A 743 20.93 -7.59 -43.06
N PRO A 744 20.22 -8.11 -44.08
CA PRO A 744 19.21 -9.15 -43.90
C PRO A 744 19.76 -10.48 -43.35
N ALA A 745 20.99 -10.87 -43.71
CA ALA A 745 21.59 -12.12 -43.26
C ALA A 745 22.00 -12.01 -41.78
N ARG A 746 22.57 -10.86 -41.40
CA ARG A 746 22.88 -10.57 -39.99
C ARG A 746 21.63 -10.43 -39.15
N PHE A 747 20.57 -9.82 -39.69
CA PHE A 747 19.28 -9.73 -39.02
C PHE A 747 18.71 -11.13 -38.78
N ALA A 748 18.66 -11.98 -39.81
CA ALA A 748 18.13 -13.34 -39.70
C ALA A 748 18.88 -14.17 -38.64
N ALA A 749 20.21 -14.06 -38.58
CA ALA A 749 21.00 -14.72 -37.54
C ALA A 749 20.70 -14.17 -36.14
N ALA A 750 20.58 -12.85 -35.99
CA ALA A 750 20.22 -12.21 -34.73
C ALA A 750 18.79 -12.56 -34.27
N ALA A 751 17.84 -12.61 -35.20
CA ALA A 751 16.45 -12.99 -34.95
C ALA A 751 16.33 -14.45 -34.49
N ALA A 752 17.02 -15.37 -35.16
CA ALA A 752 17.10 -16.77 -34.72
C ALA A 752 17.70 -16.86 -33.31
N SER A 753 18.80 -16.14 -33.05
CA SER A 753 19.41 -16.12 -31.72
C SER A 753 18.49 -15.52 -30.66
N TYR A 754 17.77 -14.44 -30.95
CA TYR A 754 16.84 -13.80 -30.03
C TYR A 754 15.68 -14.73 -29.64
N LEU A 755 15.12 -15.45 -30.62
CA LEU A 755 13.99 -16.35 -30.40
C LEU A 755 14.38 -17.61 -29.63
N ASP A 756 15.61 -18.10 -29.82
CA ASP A 756 16.13 -19.34 -29.22
C ASP A 756 17.04 -19.13 -28.00
N ASP A 757 17.27 -17.90 -27.56
CA ASP A 757 18.18 -17.59 -26.44
C ASP A 757 17.66 -18.13 -25.10
N ALA A 758 18.14 -19.33 -24.75
CA ALA A 758 17.82 -20.04 -23.52
C ALA A 758 18.68 -19.63 -22.31
N ALA A 759 19.49 -18.57 -22.40
CA ALA A 759 20.36 -18.14 -21.29
C ALA A 759 19.61 -17.74 -20.01
N SER A 760 18.29 -17.48 -20.10
CA SER A 760 17.38 -17.25 -18.97
C SER A 760 16.75 -18.52 -18.36
N GLY A 761 17.02 -19.70 -18.92
CA GLY A 761 16.38 -20.98 -18.56
C GLY A 761 15.19 -21.39 -19.43
N GLU A 762 14.65 -20.46 -20.24
CA GLU A 762 13.58 -20.65 -21.23
C GLU A 762 13.82 -19.69 -22.42
N THR A 763 13.33 -20.05 -23.61
CA THR A 763 13.34 -19.18 -24.82
C THR A 763 12.17 -18.18 -24.80
N VAL A 764 12.19 -17.14 -25.65
CA VAL A 764 11.09 -16.15 -25.71
C VAL A 764 9.75 -16.83 -26.05
N ASP A 765 9.72 -17.66 -27.09
CA ASP A 765 8.49 -18.34 -27.50
C ASP A 765 8.13 -19.49 -26.55
N GLY A 766 9.11 -20.21 -26.00
CA GLY A 766 8.87 -21.28 -25.01
C GLY A 766 8.30 -20.74 -23.70
N GLY A 767 8.85 -19.62 -23.21
CA GLY A 767 8.35 -18.92 -22.03
C GLY A 767 6.94 -18.37 -22.25
N ARG A 768 6.67 -17.78 -23.42
CA ARG A 768 5.31 -17.37 -23.82
C ARG A 768 4.32 -18.53 -23.76
N HIS A 769 4.64 -19.68 -24.34
CA HIS A 769 3.76 -20.86 -24.30
C HIS A 769 3.49 -21.35 -22.87
N ARG A 770 4.49 -21.31 -21.98
CA ARG A 770 4.31 -21.64 -20.56
C ARG A 770 3.37 -20.65 -19.87
N VAL A 771 3.56 -19.36 -20.08
CA VAL A 771 2.66 -18.32 -19.57
C VAL A 771 1.24 -18.58 -20.10
N TRP A 772 1.07 -18.75 -21.41
CA TRP A 772 -0.24 -19.08 -21.99
C TRP A 772 -0.89 -20.32 -21.38
N GLY A 773 -0.13 -21.41 -21.18
CA GLY A 773 -0.64 -22.64 -20.56
C GLY A 773 -1.17 -22.44 -19.14
N LEU A 774 -0.59 -21.50 -18.38
CA LEU A 774 -1.08 -21.11 -17.04
C LEU A 774 -2.27 -20.13 -17.11
N TYR A 775 -2.55 -19.52 -18.26
CA TYR A 775 -3.72 -18.67 -18.47
C TYR A 775 -4.93 -19.48 -18.95
N LEU A 776 -4.71 -20.60 -19.65
CA LEU A 776 -5.77 -21.43 -20.25
C LEU A 776 -6.91 -21.83 -19.28
N PRO A 777 -6.69 -22.14 -17.99
CA PRO A 777 -7.80 -22.41 -17.08
C PRO A 777 -8.77 -21.22 -16.92
N LEU A 778 -8.28 -19.98 -17.05
CA LEU A 778 -9.08 -18.76 -16.93
C LEU A 778 -9.98 -18.56 -18.16
N THR A 779 -9.59 -19.05 -19.33
CA THR A 779 -10.48 -19.03 -20.51
C THR A 779 -11.68 -19.95 -20.30
N SER A 780 -11.49 -21.08 -19.62
CA SER A 780 -12.61 -21.96 -19.24
C SER A 780 -13.56 -21.27 -18.26
N GLU A 781 -13.05 -20.51 -17.28
CA GLU A 781 -13.91 -19.74 -16.36
C GLU A 781 -14.73 -18.67 -17.10
N ALA A 782 -14.14 -18.00 -18.10
CA ALA A 782 -14.86 -17.06 -18.97
C ALA A 782 -15.96 -17.74 -19.81
N ILE A 783 -15.69 -18.93 -20.34
CA ILE A 783 -16.67 -19.75 -21.05
C ILE A 783 -17.81 -20.18 -20.12
N ASP A 784 -17.49 -20.61 -18.90
CA ASP A 784 -18.50 -21.02 -17.90
C ASP A 784 -19.45 -19.86 -17.53
N ILE A 785 -18.96 -18.63 -17.47
CA ILE A 785 -19.80 -17.43 -17.32
C ILE A 785 -20.76 -17.30 -18.50
N SER A 786 -20.25 -17.43 -19.72
CA SER A 786 -21.02 -17.28 -20.96
C SER A 786 -22.12 -18.35 -21.04
N VAL A 787 -21.77 -19.61 -20.78
CA VAL A 787 -22.71 -20.75 -20.73
C VAL A 787 -23.78 -20.54 -19.65
N ALA A 788 -23.41 -20.01 -18.48
CA ALA A 788 -24.39 -19.74 -17.43
C ALA A 788 -25.38 -18.63 -17.81
N ILE A 789 -24.94 -17.60 -18.53
CA ILE A 789 -25.81 -16.55 -19.07
C ILE A 789 -26.76 -17.13 -20.14
N ASP A 790 -26.26 -17.99 -21.02
CA ASP A 790 -27.06 -18.65 -22.05
C ASP A 790 -28.14 -19.56 -21.47
N ASN A 791 -27.78 -20.35 -20.45
CA ASN A 791 -28.70 -21.27 -19.79
C ASN A 791 -29.75 -20.54 -18.95
N ASN A 792 -29.43 -19.34 -18.44
CA ASN A 792 -30.36 -18.53 -17.67
C ASN A 792 -30.28 -17.03 -18.04
N PRO A 793 -30.98 -16.60 -19.09
CA PRO A 793 -30.97 -15.19 -19.51
C PRO A 793 -31.53 -14.21 -18.45
N ALA A 794 -32.27 -14.71 -17.45
CA ALA A 794 -32.79 -13.88 -16.35
C ALA A 794 -31.68 -13.40 -15.39
N VAL A 795 -30.45 -13.92 -15.52
CA VAL A 795 -29.24 -13.37 -14.89
C VAL A 795 -29.04 -11.91 -15.26
N LEU A 796 -29.43 -11.51 -16.47
CA LEU A 796 -29.27 -10.15 -16.97
C LEU A 796 -30.49 -9.29 -16.61
N ALA A 797 -30.24 -8.04 -16.20
CA ALA A 797 -31.32 -7.10 -15.95
C ALA A 797 -32.08 -6.78 -17.24
N PRO A 798 -33.40 -6.49 -17.19
CA PRO A 798 -34.14 -6.10 -18.38
C PRO A 798 -33.50 -4.91 -19.10
N ARG A 799 -33.44 -4.99 -20.44
CA ARG A 799 -32.89 -3.93 -21.31
C ARG A 799 -31.43 -3.57 -20.99
N VAL A 800 -30.65 -4.49 -20.44
CA VAL A 800 -29.18 -4.38 -20.42
C VAL A 800 -28.63 -4.93 -21.73
N HIS A 801 -27.55 -4.32 -22.24
CA HIS A 801 -26.88 -4.87 -23.41
C HIS A 801 -26.01 -6.06 -22.97
N ARG A 802 -26.10 -7.19 -23.67
CA ARG A 802 -25.19 -8.33 -23.48
C ARG A 802 -24.02 -8.17 -24.44
N VAL A 803 -22.82 -8.11 -23.89
CA VAL A 803 -21.59 -8.27 -24.64
C VAL A 803 -21.47 -9.71 -25.09
N SER A 804 -21.17 -9.91 -26.37
CA SER A 804 -20.95 -11.23 -26.97
C SER A 804 -19.47 -11.41 -27.26
N ALA A 805 -18.85 -12.34 -26.54
CA ALA A 805 -17.47 -12.79 -26.75
C ALA A 805 -17.31 -13.35 -28.17
N ASP A 806 -18.20 -14.23 -28.62
CA ASP A 806 -18.18 -14.85 -29.95
C ASP A 806 -18.15 -13.81 -31.08
N ARG A 807 -18.93 -12.74 -30.92
CA ARG A 807 -18.92 -11.63 -31.88
C ARG A 807 -17.59 -10.89 -31.84
N LEU A 808 -17.10 -10.53 -30.66
CA LEU A 808 -15.86 -9.77 -30.51
C LEU A 808 -14.65 -10.55 -31.03
N ILE A 809 -14.57 -11.85 -30.78
CA ILE A 809 -13.52 -12.74 -31.31
C ILE A 809 -13.50 -12.67 -32.84
N LYS A 810 -14.67 -12.70 -33.49
CA LYS A 810 -14.76 -12.59 -34.97
C LYS A 810 -14.41 -11.20 -35.48
N VAL A 811 -14.78 -10.15 -34.74
CA VAL A 811 -14.55 -8.76 -35.12
C VAL A 811 -13.09 -8.36 -34.97
N LEU A 812 -12.44 -8.81 -33.89
CA LEU A 812 -11.08 -8.43 -33.52
C LEU A 812 -10.04 -9.46 -33.98
N GLY A 813 -10.47 -10.66 -34.38
CA GLY A 813 -9.61 -11.73 -34.86
C GLY A 813 -8.76 -12.38 -33.77
N SER A 814 -9.13 -12.22 -32.49
CA SER A 814 -8.39 -12.78 -31.35
C SER A 814 -9.34 -13.04 -30.17
N ASP A 815 -9.14 -14.16 -29.50
CA ASP A 815 -9.75 -14.53 -28.22
C ASP A 815 -8.76 -14.43 -27.04
N THR A 816 -7.51 -14.06 -27.33
CA THR A 816 -6.45 -13.98 -26.33
C THR A 816 -6.38 -12.58 -25.70
N PRO A 817 -5.83 -12.46 -24.48
CA PRO A 817 -5.49 -11.18 -23.89
C PRO A 817 -4.49 -10.38 -24.71
N TRP A 818 -4.46 -9.07 -24.46
CA TRP A 818 -3.60 -8.10 -25.15
C TRP A 818 -2.10 -8.49 -25.10
N TRP A 819 -1.62 -8.98 -23.96
CA TRP A 819 -0.20 -9.32 -23.80
C TRP A 819 0.23 -10.49 -24.70
N ASP A 820 -0.61 -11.50 -24.90
CA ASP A 820 -0.26 -12.62 -25.79
C ASP A 820 -0.31 -12.18 -27.24
N LYS A 821 -1.33 -11.39 -27.61
CA LYS A 821 -1.45 -10.79 -28.95
C LYS A 821 -0.19 -9.99 -29.29
N GLU A 822 0.23 -9.08 -28.42
CA GLU A 822 1.41 -8.24 -28.62
C GLU A 822 2.71 -9.05 -28.73
N ILE A 823 2.90 -10.09 -27.90
CA ILE A 823 4.07 -10.96 -28.02
C ILE A 823 4.03 -11.75 -29.33
N ARG A 824 2.86 -12.27 -29.74
CA ARG A 824 2.70 -13.00 -31.00
C ARG A 824 3.04 -12.13 -32.20
N GLU A 825 2.53 -10.91 -32.25
CA GLU A 825 2.81 -9.93 -33.30
C GLU A 825 4.31 -9.61 -33.33
N HIS A 826 4.90 -9.29 -32.18
CA HIS A 826 6.35 -9.05 -32.07
C HIS A 826 7.19 -10.22 -32.58
N VAL A 827 6.86 -11.45 -32.16
CA VAL A 827 7.58 -12.66 -32.61
C VAL A 827 7.38 -12.91 -34.11
N ALA A 828 6.17 -12.67 -34.65
CA ALA A 828 5.87 -12.84 -36.06
C ALA A 828 6.66 -11.85 -36.94
N GLU A 829 6.71 -10.58 -36.54
CA GLU A 829 7.44 -9.53 -37.27
C GLU A 829 8.97 -9.77 -37.24
N ILE A 830 9.50 -10.18 -36.09
CA ILE A 830 10.92 -10.56 -35.98
C ILE A 830 11.24 -11.75 -36.89
N LYS A 831 10.33 -12.75 -37.00
CA LYS A 831 10.49 -13.86 -37.96
C LYS A 831 10.38 -13.40 -39.42
N ALA A 832 9.62 -12.34 -39.68
CA ALA A 832 9.43 -11.75 -41.01
C ALA A 832 10.58 -10.83 -41.46
N GLY A 833 11.60 -10.61 -40.63
CA GLY A 833 12.72 -9.72 -40.99
C GLY A 833 12.51 -8.26 -40.57
N VAL A 834 11.47 -7.96 -39.80
CA VAL A 834 11.11 -6.59 -39.41
C VAL A 834 11.61 -6.31 -38.01
N PHE A 835 12.43 -5.26 -37.86
CA PHE A 835 12.75 -4.75 -36.52
C PHE A 835 11.53 -4.05 -35.94
N LEU A 836 10.98 -4.64 -34.88
CA LEU A 836 9.94 -4.02 -34.06
C LEU A 836 10.46 -3.88 -32.62
N PRO A 837 10.35 -2.71 -31.99
CA PRO A 837 10.52 -2.58 -30.55
C PRO A 837 9.57 -3.52 -29.80
N PRO A 838 9.98 -4.14 -28.69
CA PRO A 838 9.12 -5.02 -27.95
C PRO A 838 7.93 -4.25 -27.35
N PRO A 839 6.83 -4.93 -27.02
CA PRO A 839 5.65 -4.32 -26.39
C PRO A 839 5.88 -3.88 -24.93
N PHE A 840 7.14 -3.74 -24.52
CA PHE A 840 7.54 -3.34 -23.18
C PHE A 840 8.66 -2.29 -23.24
N PRO A 841 8.69 -1.30 -22.32
CA PRO A 841 9.67 -0.21 -22.33
C PRO A 841 11.14 -0.64 -22.56
N GLU A 842 11.83 -0.03 -23.53
CA GLU A 842 13.23 -0.36 -23.84
C GLU A 842 14.26 0.09 -22.78
N GLY A 843 13.86 0.96 -21.84
CA GLY A 843 14.74 1.56 -20.83
C GLY A 843 15.21 0.61 -19.73
N ASP A 844 16.09 1.11 -18.84
CA ASP A 844 16.68 0.34 -17.73
C ASP A 844 15.75 0.18 -16.52
N ASP A 845 14.62 0.89 -16.46
CA ASP A 845 13.61 0.75 -15.40
C ASP A 845 12.91 -0.63 -15.47
N PRO A 846 12.56 -1.28 -14.32
CA PRO A 846 11.76 -2.50 -14.32
C PRO A 846 10.42 -2.29 -15.04
N LEU A 847 10.00 -3.32 -15.81
CA LEU A 847 8.98 -3.18 -16.84
C LEU A 847 7.54 -3.30 -16.33
N MET A 848 7.30 -4.32 -15.51
CA MET A 848 5.99 -4.77 -15.05
C MET A 848 6.21 -5.40 -13.68
N GLU A 849 5.38 -5.09 -12.69
CA GLU A 849 5.56 -5.58 -11.32
C GLU A 849 4.28 -6.26 -10.81
N VAL A 850 4.47 -7.13 -9.83
CA VAL A 850 3.40 -7.92 -9.18
C VAL A 850 2.39 -6.96 -8.55
N ASP A 851 1.10 -7.13 -8.86
CA ASP A 851 -0.03 -6.28 -8.48
C ASP A 851 -0.86 -6.82 -7.29
#